data_AF-A0AAP2H7Q9-F1
#
_entry.id   AF-A0AAP2H7Q9-F1
#
_cell.length_a   1.000
_cell.length_b   1.000
_cell.length_c   1.000
_cell.angle_alpha   90.00
_cell.angle_beta   90.00
_cell.angle_gamma   90.00
#
_symmetry.space_group_name_H-M   'P 1'
#
loop_
_entity.id
_entity.type
_entity.pdbx_description
1 polymer ?
#
loop_
_entity_poly.entity_id
_entity_poly.type
_entity_poly.pdbx_seq_one_letter_code
_entity_poly.pdbx_strand_id
1 'polypeptide(L)'
;MRAYTRTTLFICILGLMGIVSPTISRAQSADVPPASYYLEAYLNGRPTGLVVQVDRTNAGLRISADELTEIGVRVDDLPLDADRQILLADIPGLAFNYVEDTQRIEFTLPEAGLVPEQLGVLPPPPTLTRSGTGLVLNYAAQLQNTRVAFEEKRQGRRLHVPLLGSARYGRLPVLGAEEFEAQYERRNRTFALSTELRFFSPAGVFVNTGYTTVQAGEYDYIRQDSYWTYTQPDALRTYTAGDLVSSSLTWSRAIHLGGLSVSRNFEVRPNLVTFPVPAIGGTAVVPTMVDLYINGLRQFTGNASGGPFLIAAPPALTGAGIATVVYQDAMGREVSLSRPLYIDTRLLGRGLYDYSVEVGYPRRSYGSRSFDYADDPAANASWRHGVRDGFTLEAHTELTRGLYNLGIGGLVELGNYGVLNASATISDGDQHGMQWGLGYQYQSPHFNIDLLGLRADGGYRDLGSLKDVTVPQRQLHASLGVPLGQRHSVTLVYTRQQASDLGGSHILSIGYNGSFGQRLSVFANVFHDRDVSDSLGIYLGASLSLERRASVASSASRYGKESTASISASRSMDYDRGGFGWSALLDGGDDGYRHGMGRVDYRGTYGDASLLLEHSTRDDFTYTNATLFATGALVWIDGDLLASRTISDAFAVVSTNGMADIPILRENRLVGATNREGHLLIPDLLSWQSNRLMLGTVELPPDVRVDADRMEVAPRGLSGVLAAFPVGHYTGAVVILVDERGQPLPVGTTVTVTDSGLTATMGYDGQVFIEQLGPRQTVSAEANDATCTAEVLFDAADVLTTIGPFVCKSSQVLP
;
A
#
# COMPACT_ATOMS: atom_id res chain seq x y z
N MET A 1 33.28 57.25 -3.97
CA MET A 1 34.45 57.80 -3.23
C MET A 1 35.49 56.70 -3.07
N ARG A 2 36.72 56.94 -3.58
CA ARG A 2 38.05 56.35 -3.25
C ARG A 2 38.09 54.85 -2.86
N ALA A 3 38.52 53.91 -3.71
CA ALA A 3 39.90 53.63 -4.16
C ALA A 3 40.93 53.51 -3.03
N TYR A 4 41.54 52.33 -2.84
CA TYR A 4 42.97 52.20 -2.49
C TYR A 4 43.52 50.80 -2.84
N THR A 5 44.45 50.81 -3.80
CA THR A 5 45.42 49.79 -4.18
C THR A 5 46.56 49.73 -3.17
N ARG A 6 47.21 48.57 -2.95
CA ARG A 6 48.61 48.53 -2.50
C ARG A 6 49.35 47.27 -2.98
N THR A 7 50.22 47.50 -3.95
CA THR A 7 51.33 46.66 -4.41
C THR A 7 52.55 46.94 -3.52
N THR A 8 53.36 45.92 -3.20
CA THR A 8 54.73 46.14 -2.70
C THR A 8 55.68 45.14 -3.36
N LEU A 9 56.76 45.68 -3.93
CA LEU A 9 57.90 45.05 -4.60
C LEU A 9 59.19 45.42 -3.80
N PHE A 10 60.36 44.87 -4.19
CA PHE A 10 61.77 45.13 -3.75
C PHE A 10 62.28 44.18 -2.62
N ILE A 11 63.43 43.46 -2.66
CA ILE A 11 64.77 43.69 -3.26
C ILE A 11 65.58 42.39 -3.46
N CYS A 12 66.45 42.43 -4.49
CA CYS A 12 67.53 41.50 -4.85
C CYS A 12 68.74 41.50 -3.88
N ILE A 13 69.42 40.35 -3.73
CA ILE A 13 70.88 40.29 -3.54
C ILE A 13 71.46 39.18 -4.44
N LEU A 14 72.35 39.58 -5.34
CA LEU A 14 73.22 38.74 -6.17
C LEU A 14 74.49 38.36 -5.39
N GLY A 15 74.93 37.10 -5.51
CA GLY A 15 76.28 36.65 -5.19
C GLY A 15 76.79 35.74 -6.32
N LEU A 16 77.82 36.21 -7.03
CA LEU A 16 78.46 35.59 -8.21
C LEU A 16 79.65 34.71 -7.80
N MET A 17 79.73 33.49 -8.35
CA MET A 17 80.92 32.68 -8.66
C MET A 17 80.38 31.35 -9.23
N GLY A 18 80.77 30.75 -10.35
CA GLY A 18 81.79 30.98 -11.37
C GLY A 18 81.91 29.64 -12.13
N ILE A 19 81.54 29.63 -13.41
CA ILE A 19 82.00 28.78 -14.52
C ILE A 19 82.24 27.28 -14.25
N VAL A 20 81.39 26.40 -14.82
CA VAL A 20 81.72 25.39 -15.86
C VAL A 20 80.39 24.91 -16.44
N SER A 21 80.19 25.05 -17.75
CA SER A 21 79.11 24.36 -18.46
C SER A 21 79.60 22.97 -18.91
N PRO A 22 79.00 21.87 -18.44
CA PRO A 22 78.89 20.67 -19.23
C PRO A 22 77.48 20.63 -19.83
N THR A 23 77.42 20.45 -21.15
CA THR A 23 76.25 19.93 -21.85
C THR A 23 75.77 18.65 -21.15
N ILE A 24 74.65 18.71 -20.43
CA ILE A 24 73.89 17.53 -20.05
C ILE A 24 72.83 17.32 -21.14
N SER A 25 72.97 16.18 -21.78
CA SER A 25 72.05 15.63 -22.77
C SER A 25 70.61 15.78 -22.31
N ARG A 26 69.75 16.31 -23.19
CA ARG A 26 68.29 16.26 -23.05
C ARG A 26 67.93 14.77 -23.04
N ALA A 27 67.73 14.20 -21.87
CA ALA A 27 67.11 12.89 -21.75
C ALA A 27 65.76 12.99 -22.47
N GLN A 28 65.63 12.26 -23.58
CA GLN A 28 64.36 12.01 -24.22
C GLN A 28 63.40 11.56 -23.12
N SER A 29 62.29 12.27 -22.94
CA SER A 29 61.11 11.65 -22.36
C SER A 29 60.81 10.45 -23.26
N ALA A 30 61.06 9.25 -22.75
CA ALA A 30 60.70 8.04 -23.46
C ALA A 30 59.22 8.16 -23.85
N ASP A 31 58.94 8.08 -25.14
CA ASP A 31 57.59 7.91 -25.67
C ASP A 31 57.09 6.59 -25.08
N VAL A 32 56.31 6.67 -23.99
CA VAL A 32 55.65 5.50 -23.44
C VAL A 32 54.41 5.27 -24.30
N PRO A 33 54.28 4.10 -24.95
CA PRO A 33 53.18 3.86 -25.88
C PRO A 33 51.83 4.02 -25.16
N PRO A 34 50.80 4.52 -25.88
CA PRO A 34 49.44 4.52 -25.36
C PRO A 34 49.03 3.08 -25.05
N ALA A 35 48.50 2.88 -23.86
CA ALA A 35 48.14 1.57 -23.33
C ALA A 35 46.90 1.72 -22.45
N SER A 36 46.01 0.74 -22.54
CA SER A 36 44.85 0.60 -21.66
C SER A 36 45.19 -0.42 -20.58
N TYR A 37 44.99 -0.02 -19.33
CA TYR A 37 45.22 -0.87 -18.17
C TYR A 37 43.88 -1.22 -17.53
N TYR A 38 43.69 -2.49 -17.19
CA TYR A 38 42.57 -2.95 -16.37
C TYR A 38 43.11 -3.18 -14.96
N LEU A 39 42.76 -2.28 -14.05
CA LEU A 39 43.40 -2.18 -12.74
C LEU A 39 42.39 -2.37 -11.62
N GLU A 40 42.75 -3.11 -10.58
CA GLU A 40 41.98 -3.14 -9.35
C GLU A 40 42.01 -1.74 -8.71
N ALA A 41 40.84 -1.17 -8.44
CA ALA A 41 40.75 0.17 -7.88
C ALA A 41 40.73 0.14 -6.36
N TYR A 42 41.52 1.02 -5.75
CA TYR A 42 41.47 1.32 -4.32
C TYR A 42 41.10 2.78 -4.15
N LEU A 43 40.19 3.09 -3.24
CA LEU A 43 39.80 4.46 -2.91
C LEU A 43 40.03 4.72 -1.42
N ASN A 44 40.86 5.72 -1.10
CA ASN A 44 41.27 6.07 0.26
C ASN A 44 41.81 4.87 1.06
N GLY A 45 42.62 4.03 0.39
CA GLY A 45 43.25 2.85 0.98
C GLY A 45 42.36 1.61 1.12
N ARG A 46 41.14 1.63 0.58
CA ARG A 46 40.22 0.48 0.59
C ARG A 46 40.00 -0.10 -0.81
N PRO A 47 39.96 -1.44 -0.98
CA PRO A 47 39.60 -2.04 -2.25
C PRO A 47 38.13 -1.71 -2.57
N THR A 48 37.85 -1.31 -3.81
CA THR A 48 36.48 -1.06 -4.27
C THR A 48 35.78 -2.34 -4.71
N GLY A 49 36.55 -3.43 -4.92
CA GLY A 49 36.07 -4.68 -5.50
C GLY A 49 35.81 -4.61 -7.00
N LEU A 50 36.17 -3.49 -7.64
CA LEU A 50 35.97 -3.22 -9.06
C LEU A 50 37.31 -3.13 -9.80
N VAL A 51 37.28 -3.55 -11.05
CA VAL A 51 38.38 -3.37 -12.01
C VAL A 51 37.98 -2.26 -12.97
N VAL A 52 38.81 -1.23 -13.09
CA VAL A 52 38.55 -0.06 -13.94
C VAL A 52 39.52 0.00 -15.11
N GLN A 53 39.07 0.53 -16.24
CA GLN A 53 39.89 0.80 -17.41
C GLN A 53 40.53 2.19 -17.32
N VAL A 54 41.86 2.21 -17.22
CA VAL A 54 42.65 3.44 -17.21
C VAL A 54 43.48 3.52 -18.48
N ASP A 55 43.21 4.53 -19.31
CA ASP A 55 43.92 4.76 -20.56
C ASP A 55 45.08 5.74 -20.35
N ARG A 56 46.29 5.32 -20.73
CA ARG A 56 47.47 6.19 -20.70
C ARG A 56 47.63 6.92 -22.01
N THR A 57 47.67 8.24 -21.92
CA THR A 57 47.91 9.15 -23.03
C THR A 57 49.15 9.99 -22.79
N ASN A 58 49.59 10.76 -23.79
CA ASN A 58 50.69 11.72 -23.66
C ASN A 58 50.40 12.84 -22.62
N ALA A 59 49.12 13.08 -22.32
CA ALA A 59 48.68 14.05 -21.32
C ALA A 59 48.59 13.45 -19.89
N GLY A 60 48.68 12.12 -19.74
CA GLY A 60 48.53 11.41 -18.48
C GLY A 60 47.47 10.29 -18.55
N LEU A 61 47.08 9.79 -17.37
CA LEU A 61 46.08 8.74 -17.22
C LEU A 61 44.66 9.32 -17.29
N ARG A 62 43.81 8.69 -18.10
CA ARG A 62 42.39 9.01 -18.27
C ARG A 62 41.54 7.82 -17.82
N ILE A 63 40.34 8.11 -17.36
CA ILE A 63 39.36 7.12 -16.93
C ILE A 63 37.96 7.61 -17.30
N SER A 64 37.02 6.70 -17.54
CA SER A 64 35.62 7.05 -17.76
C SER A 64 34.99 7.70 -16.53
N ALA A 65 34.14 8.70 -16.73
CA ALA A 65 33.34 9.30 -15.66
C ALA A 65 32.38 8.29 -15.01
N ASP A 66 31.88 7.31 -15.77
CA ASP A 66 30.97 6.28 -15.25
C ASP A 66 31.75 5.31 -14.33
N GLU A 67 32.97 4.89 -14.72
CA GLU A 67 33.84 4.07 -13.87
C GLU A 67 34.28 4.80 -12.60
N LEU A 68 34.62 6.09 -12.69
CA LEU A 68 34.91 6.94 -11.53
C LEU A 68 33.73 6.99 -10.56
N THR A 69 32.51 7.11 -11.09
CA THR A 69 31.29 7.15 -10.28
C THR A 69 31.04 5.80 -9.60
N GLU A 70 31.23 4.68 -10.32
CA GLU A 70 31.08 3.31 -9.78
C GLU A 70 32.07 3.02 -8.65
N ILE A 71 33.32 3.50 -8.75
CA ILE A 71 34.31 3.35 -7.66
C ILE A 71 34.11 4.37 -6.53
N GLY A 72 33.14 5.28 -6.61
CA GLY A 72 32.76 6.20 -5.54
C GLY A 72 33.36 7.61 -5.62
N VAL A 73 33.87 8.04 -6.78
CA VAL A 73 34.37 9.40 -7.04
C VAL A 73 33.28 10.26 -7.66
N ARG A 74 33.03 11.45 -7.11
CA ARG A 74 32.02 12.39 -7.63
C ARG A 74 32.54 13.09 -8.89
N VAL A 75 31.72 13.10 -9.95
CA VAL A 75 32.10 13.66 -11.26
C VAL A 75 31.22 14.82 -11.74
N ASP A 76 30.17 15.19 -11.00
CA ASP A 76 29.10 16.12 -11.45
C ASP A 76 29.60 17.50 -11.93
N ASP A 77 30.70 18.00 -11.36
CA ASP A 77 31.25 19.34 -11.62
C ASP A 77 32.56 19.29 -12.44
N LEU A 78 32.94 18.13 -12.99
CA LEU A 78 34.20 17.94 -13.71
C LEU A 78 34.02 18.14 -15.22
N PRO A 79 35.01 18.72 -15.92
CA PRO A 79 34.97 18.85 -17.37
C PRO A 79 35.07 17.47 -18.04
N LEU A 80 33.99 17.05 -18.70
CA LEU A 80 33.93 15.84 -19.51
C LEU A 80 34.39 16.13 -20.94
N ASP A 81 35.20 15.25 -21.53
CA ASP A 81 35.51 15.31 -22.97
C ASP A 81 34.40 14.67 -23.83
N ALA A 82 34.61 14.60 -25.15
CA ALA A 82 33.65 14.03 -26.09
C ALA A 82 33.35 12.53 -25.84
N ASP A 83 34.27 11.81 -25.22
CA ASP A 83 34.17 10.38 -24.90
C ASP A 83 33.82 10.15 -23.41
N ARG A 84 33.42 11.21 -22.69
CA ARG A 84 33.14 11.22 -21.25
C ARG A 84 34.30 10.70 -20.39
N GLN A 85 35.54 10.85 -20.87
CA GLN A 85 36.75 10.55 -20.12
C GLN A 85 37.31 11.78 -19.40
N ILE A 86 37.83 11.57 -18.20
CA ILE A 86 38.43 12.60 -17.36
C ILE A 86 39.92 12.31 -17.20
N LEU A 87 40.76 13.32 -17.38
CA LEU A 87 42.17 13.23 -17.01
C LEU A 87 42.27 13.22 -15.48
N LEU A 88 42.91 12.20 -14.89
CA LEU A 88 43.01 12.08 -13.42
C LEU A 88 43.65 13.31 -12.77
N ALA A 89 44.56 14.00 -13.48
CA ALA A 89 45.21 15.22 -13.00
C ALA A 89 44.27 16.44 -12.89
N ASP A 90 43.14 16.44 -13.61
CA ASP A 90 42.16 17.54 -13.60
C ASP A 90 41.14 17.42 -12.46
N ILE A 91 41.16 16.31 -11.72
CA ILE A 91 40.25 16.05 -10.60
C ILE A 91 40.79 16.77 -9.35
N PRO A 92 40.09 17.80 -8.83
CA PRO A 92 40.60 18.62 -7.74
C PRO A 92 40.84 17.80 -6.46
N GLY A 93 42.08 17.82 -5.96
CA GLY A 93 42.45 17.13 -4.73
C GLY A 93 42.65 15.61 -4.86
N LEU A 94 42.57 15.06 -6.07
CA LEU A 94 42.89 13.66 -6.33
C LEU A 94 44.41 13.45 -6.36
N ALA A 95 44.90 12.54 -5.54
CA ALA A 95 46.19 11.90 -5.72
C ALA A 95 45.96 10.44 -6.16
N PHE A 96 46.82 9.93 -7.04
CA PHE A 96 46.74 8.53 -7.46
C PHE A 96 48.12 7.89 -7.53
N ASN A 97 48.19 6.59 -7.22
CA ASN A 97 49.40 5.79 -7.30
C ASN A 97 49.10 4.50 -8.07
N TYR A 98 49.75 4.31 -9.22
CA TYR A 98 49.66 3.09 -9.99
C TYR A 98 50.76 2.12 -9.56
N VAL A 99 50.38 0.93 -9.10
CA VAL A 99 51.31 -0.13 -8.68
C VAL A 99 51.26 -1.24 -9.72
N GLU A 100 52.27 -1.27 -10.59
CA GLU A 100 52.36 -2.16 -11.75
C GLU A 100 52.43 -3.64 -11.36
N ASP A 101 53.24 -3.98 -10.35
CA ASP A 101 53.48 -5.36 -9.89
C ASP A 101 52.20 -6.09 -9.47
N THR A 102 51.21 -5.36 -8.96
CA THR A 102 49.94 -5.90 -8.47
C THR A 102 48.75 -5.46 -9.32
N GLN A 103 48.98 -4.78 -10.45
CA GLN A 103 47.94 -4.27 -11.34
C GLN A 103 46.82 -3.51 -10.61
N ARG A 104 47.20 -2.60 -9.72
CA ARG A 104 46.23 -1.80 -8.95
C ARG A 104 46.49 -0.31 -9.08
N ILE A 105 45.43 0.48 -8.93
CA ILE A 105 45.50 1.94 -8.84
C ILE A 105 44.87 2.41 -7.53
N GLU A 106 45.63 3.20 -6.77
CA GLU A 106 45.21 3.72 -5.47
C GLU A 106 44.85 5.21 -5.62
N PHE A 107 43.57 5.54 -5.48
CA PHE A 107 43.06 6.91 -5.45
C PHE A 107 42.97 7.43 -4.03
N THR A 108 43.37 8.68 -3.81
CA THR A 108 43.22 9.41 -2.55
C THR A 108 42.52 10.73 -2.81
N LEU A 109 41.35 10.94 -2.17
CA LEU A 109 40.49 12.10 -2.37
C LEU A 109 39.96 12.64 -1.04
N PRO A 110 39.79 13.96 -0.91
CA PRO A 110 39.04 14.55 0.19
C PRO A 110 37.56 14.18 0.11
N GLU A 111 36.87 14.23 1.25
CA GLU A 111 35.46 13.81 1.38
C GLU A 111 34.50 14.47 0.38
N ALA A 112 34.74 15.74 0.03
CA ALA A 112 33.91 16.47 -0.93
C ALA A 112 33.95 15.89 -2.35
N GLY A 113 34.99 15.13 -2.69
CA GLY A 113 35.14 14.44 -3.97
C GLY A 113 34.58 13.01 -3.99
N LEU A 114 33.96 12.54 -2.89
CA LEU A 114 33.40 11.19 -2.78
C LEU A 114 31.88 11.20 -3.02
N VAL A 115 31.37 10.13 -3.63
CA VAL A 115 29.94 9.82 -3.65
C VAL A 115 29.58 9.23 -2.28
N PRO A 116 28.57 9.78 -1.57
CA PRO A 116 28.15 9.21 -0.31
C PRO A 116 27.66 7.77 -0.49
N GLU A 117 28.16 6.85 0.33
CA GLU A 117 27.69 5.48 0.36
C GLU A 117 26.24 5.44 0.83
N GLN A 118 25.35 4.80 0.07
CA GLN A 118 23.94 4.69 0.42
C GLN A 118 23.73 3.46 1.32
N LEU A 119 23.41 3.71 2.58
CA LEU A 119 23.09 2.70 3.58
C LEU A 119 21.58 2.45 3.60
N GLY A 120 21.20 1.18 3.49
CA GLY A 120 19.81 0.79 3.33
C GLY A 120 19.38 0.80 1.87
N VAL A 121 18.72 -0.27 1.46
CA VAL A 121 18.22 -0.45 0.09
C VAL A 121 16.72 -0.56 0.19
N LEU A 122 15.99 0.31 -0.52
CA LEU A 122 14.56 0.09 -0.74
C LEU A 122 14.42 -1.23 -1.50
N PRO A 123 13.64 -2.21 -1.00
CA PRO A 123 13.48 -3.48 -1.68
C PRO A 123 13.02 -3.23 -3.13
N PRO A 124 13.58 -4.00 -4.10
CA PRO A 124 13.18 -3.86 -5.49
C PRO A 124 11.65 -4.06 -5.60
N PRO A 125 11.01 -3.45 -6.62
CA PRO A 125 9.60 -3.71 -6.85
C PRO A 125 9.34 -5.21 -6.98
N PRO A 126 8.26 -5.74 -6.37
CA PRO A 126 7.92 -7.14 -6.53
C PRO A 126 7.63 -7.44 -8.00
N THR A 127 8.03 -8.61 -8.46
CA THR A 127 7.67 -9.10 -9.79
C THR A 127 6.18 -9.40 -9.81
N LEU A 128 5.41 -8.61 -10.55
CA LEU A 128 3.96 -8.76 -10.60
C LEU A 128 3.56 -10.12 -11.14
N THR A 129 2.69 -10.81 -10.42
CA THR A 129 2.10 -12.06 -10.86
C THR A 129 1.05 -11.74 -11.92
N ARG A 130 1.10 -12.43 -13.06
CA ARG A 130 0.13 -12.24 -14.14
C ARG A 130 -1.26 -12.59 -13.60
N SER A 131 -2.19 -11.63 -13.68
CA SER A 131 -3.59 -11.90 -13.35
C SER A 131 -4.16 -12.95 -14.29
N GLY A 132 -4.96 -13.86 -13.75
CA GLY A 132 -5.76 -14.79 -14.54
C GLY A 132 -6.89 -14.07 -15.28
N THR A 133 -7.78 -14.86 -15.88
CA THR A 133 -9.06 -14.36 -16.40
C THR A 133 -10.17 -14.99 -15.59
N GLY A 134 -11.12 -14.18 -15.11
CA GLY A 134 -12.21 -14.69 -14.30
C GLY A 134 -13.30 -13.67 -14.01
N LEU A 135 -14.30 -14.15 -13.28
CA LEU A 135 -15.45 -13.39 -12.82
C LEU A 135 -15.52 -13.41 -11.29
N VAL A 136 -15.86 -12.28 -10.69
CA VAL A 136 -16.22 -12.17 -9.26
C VAL A 136 -17.63 -11.58 -9.19
N LEU A 137 -18.49 -12.19 -8.38
CA LEU A 137 -19.80 -11.65 -8.01
C LEU A 137 -19.83 -11.49 -6.49
N ASN A 138 -19.63 -10.27 -6.02
CA ASN A 138 -19.91 -9.91 -4.63
C ASN A 138 -21.40 -9.63 -4.48
N TYR A 139 -21.99 -10.13 -3.39
CA TYR A 139 -23.40 -9.88 -3.07
C TYR A 139 -23.58 -9.49 -1.61
N ALA A 140 -24.54 -8.62 -1.36
CA ALA A 140 -24.99 -8.26 -0.02
C ALA A 140 -26.52 -8.15 0.01
N ALA A 141 -27.15 -9.01 0.81
CA ALA A 141 -28.59 -9.08 0.95
C ALA A 141 -29.01 -8.55 2.34
N GLN A 142 -30.04 -7.72 2.36
CA GLN A 142 -30.63 -7.18 3.58
C GLN A 142 -32.13 -7.40 3.56
N LEU A 143 -32.67 -8.06 4.58
CA LEU A 143 -34.09 -8.17 4.84
C LEU A 143 -34.41 -7.36 6.09
N GLN A 144 -35.27 -6.35 5.95
CA GLN A 144 -35.65 -5.45 7.03
C GLN A 144 -37.16 -5.50 7.23
N ASN A 145 -37.58 -5.64 8.49
CA ASN A 145 -38.97 -5.51 8.90
C ASN A 145 -39.07 -4.48 10.02
N THR A 146 -39.68 -3.34 9.69
CA THR A 146 -39.85 -2.20 10.60
C THR A 146 -41.32 -2.05 10.96
N ARG A 147 -41.61 -1.83 12.24
CA ARG A 147 -42.94 -1.56 12.79
C ARG A 147 -42.88 -0.25 13.57
N VAL A 148 -43.79 0.67 13.26
CA VAL A 148 -43.98 1.91 14.03
C VAL A 148 -45.43 1.96 14.49
N ALA A 149 -45.65 2.17 15.78
CA ALA A 149 -46.96 2.30 16.40
C ALA A 149 -47.05 3.61 17.20
N PHE A 150 -48.19 4.28 17.18
CA PHE A 150 -48.41 5.59 17.85
C PHE A 150 -49.45 5.46 18.97
N GLU A 151 -49.29 6.20 20.08
CA GLU A 151 -50.21 6.16 21.23
C GLU A 151 -51.49 7.01 21.04
N GLU A 152 -51.46 8.16 20.35
CA GLU A 152 -52.64 9.04 20.19
C GLU A 152 -53.04 9.41 18.73
N LYS A 153 -54.37 9.40 18.45
CA LYS A 153 -55.05 9.71 17.17
C LYS A 153 -54.69 11.04 16.48
N ARG A 154 -54.20 12.06 17.21
CA ARG A 154 -53.99 13.43 16.64
C ARG A 154 -52.61 13.67 16.05
N GLN A 155 -51.61 12.86 16.41
CA GLN A 155 -50.20 13.15 16.05
C GLN A 155 -49.72 12.49 14.76
N GLY A 156 -50.42 11.48 14.24
CA GLY A 156 -50.18 10.91 12.90
C GLY A 156 -50.31 11.93 11.76
N ARG A 157 -50.92 13.11 12.01
CA ARG A 157 -50.99 14.24 11.08
C ARG A 157 -49.69 15.05 10.94
N ARG A 158 -48.69 14.90 11.83
CA ARG A 158 -47.50 15.77 11.88
C ARG A 158 -46.17 15.16 11.46
N LEU A 159 -46.06 13.83 11.30
CA LEU A 159 -44.81 13.23 10.81
C LEU A 159 -44.72 13.28 9.28
N HIS A 160 -44.10 14.34 8.76
CA HIS A 160 -43.37 14.31 7.47
C HIS A 160 -41.97 13.72 7.70
N VAL A 161 -41.87 12.53 8.31
CA VAL A 161 -40.57 11.84 8.42
C VAL A 161 -40.47 10.88 7.25
N PRO A 162 -39.60 11.14 6.26
CA PRO A 162 -39.27 10.12 5.28
C PRO A 162 -38.61 8.97 6.03
N LEU A 163 -39.22 7.78 5.98
CA LEU A 163 -38.47 6.56 6.29
C LEU A 163 -37.31 6.51 5.30
N LEU A 164 -36.09 6.61 5.82
CA LEU A 164 -34.84 6.44 5.07
C LEU A 164 -34.97 5.17 4.20
N GLY A 165 -34.93 5.36 2.88
CA GLY A 165 -35.00 4.26 1.91
C GLY A 165 -35.77 4.52 0.61
N SER A 166 -36.49 5.64 0.45
CA SER A 166 -37.18 5.95 -0.82
C SER A 166 -36.52 7.13 -1.53
N ALA A 167 -35.61 6.83 -2.46
CA ALA A 167 -34.92 7.82 -3.30
C ALA A 167 -35.77 8.32 -4.49
N ARG A 168 -37.11 8.24 -4.42
CA ARG A 168 -38.00 8.87 -5.39
C ARG A 168 -38.86 9.91 -4.71
N TYR A 169 -38.55 11.18 -4.97
CA TYR A 169 -39.50 12.29 -4.86
C TYR A 169 -40.65 12.05 -5.84
N GLY A 170 -41.63 11.25 -5.43
CA GLY A 170 -42.96 11.17 -6.05
C GLY A 170 -43.96 11.82 -5.09
N ARG A 171 -44.90 12.62 -5.62
CA ARG A 171 -46.04 13.11 -4.82
C ARG A 171 -46.71 11.91 -4.15
N LEU A 172 -46.75 11.91 -2.82
CA LEU A 172 -47.56 10.96 -2.06
C LEU A 172 -48.99 11.02 -2.61
N PRO A 173 -49.66 9.88 -2.89
CA PRO A 173 -51.07 9.89 -3.20
C PRO A 173 -51.80 10.57 -2.04
N VAL A 174 -52.66 11.53 -2.35
CA VAL A 174 -53.57 12.12 -1.37
C VAL A 174 -54.55 11.03 -0.99
N LEU A 175 -54.24 10.28 0.07
CA LEU A 175 -55.11 9.24 0.61
C LEU A 175 -56.38 9.91 1.14
N GLY A 176 -57.52 9.30 0.87
CA GLY A 176 -58.81 9.73 1.38
C GLY A 176 -58.85 9.65 2.91
N ALA A 177 -59.68 10.48 3.54
CA ALA A 177 -59.79 10.55 4.99
C ALA A 177 -60.13 9.20 5.67
N GLU A 178 -60.81 8.29 4.96
CA GLU A 178 -61.15 6.95 5.47
C GLU A 178 -59.97 5.96 5.43
N GLU A 179 -59.03 6.08 4.47
CA GLU A 179 -57.83 5.23 4.43
C GLU A 179 -56.75 5.67 5.42
N PHE A 180 -56.77 6.94 5.82
CA PHE A 180 -55.91 7.50 6.87
C PHE A 180 -56.36 7.08 8.29
N GLU A 181 -57.65 6.75 8.49
CA GLU A 181 -58.19 6.30 9.78
C GLU A 181 -57.74 4.88 10.19
N ALA A 182 -57.15 4.10 9.27
CA ALA A 182 -56.80 2.70 9.49
C ALA A 182 -55.34 2.43 9.92
N GLN A 183 -54.43 3.42 9.93
CA GLN A 183 -52.99 3.18 10.15
C GLN A 183 -52.48 3.64 11.53
N TYR A 184 -52.86 2.91 12.59
CA TYR A 184 -52.25 3.01 13.93
C TYR A 184 -50.87 2.35 14.00
N GLU A 185 -50.61 1.44 13.07
CA GLU A 185 -49.41 0.63 12.97
C GLU A 185 -48.93 0.61 11.52
N ARG A 186 -47.74 1.14 11.27
CA ARG A 186 -47.09 1.06 9.96
C ARG A 186 -46.07 -0.07 9.99
N ARG A 187 -46.29 -1.09 9.18
CA ARG A 187 -45.33 -2.17 8.96
C ARG A 187 -44.71 -2.05 7.57
N ASN A 188 -43.39 -1.94 7.51
CA ASN A 188 -42.66 -1.94 6.26
C ASN A 188 -41.76 -3.17 6.19
N ARG A 189 -41.79 -3.87 5.06
CA ARG A 189 -40.89 -4.98 4.76
C ARG A 189 -40.13 -4.63 3.50
N THR A 190 -38.81 -4.59 3.63
CA THR A 190 -37.91 -4.27 2.52
C THR A 190 -36.90 -5.39 2.38
N PHE A 191 -36.71 -5.85 1.15
CA PHE A 191 -35.56 -6.67 0.78
C PHE A 191 -34.66 -5.83 -0.13
N ALA A 192 -33.37 -5.78 0.15
CA ALA A 192 -32.38 -5.13 -0.70
C ALA A 192 -31.28 -6.14 -1.04
N LEU A 193 -30.87 -6.17 -2.30
CA LEU A 193 -29.76 -6.98 -2.80
C LEU A 193 -28.80 -6.07 -3.55
N SER A 194 -27.61 -5.86 -3.00
CA SER A 194 -26.52 -5.16 -3.68
C SER A 194 -25.63 -6.19 -4.38
N THR A 195 -25.20 -5.88 -5.60
CA THR A 195 -24.32 -6.75 -6.39
C THR A 195 -23.18 -5.95 -6.98
N GLU A 196 -22.00 -6.54 -6.98
CA GLU A 196 -20.84 -6.06 -7.71
C GLU A 196 -20.28 -7.20 -8.55
N LEU A 197 -20.31 -7.02 -9.87
CA LEU A 197 -19.77 -7.94 -10.84
C LEU A 197 -18.42 -7.41 -11.32
N ARG A 198 -17.36 -8.21 -11.20
CA ARG A 198 -16.04 -7.92 -11.76
C ARG A 198 -15.67 -8.96 -12.80
N PHE A 199 -15.29 -8.52 -13.99
CA PHE A 199 -14.61 -9.35 -14.98
C PHE A 199 -13.17 -8.88 -15.08
N PHE A 200 -12.21 -9.71 -14.71
CA PHE A 200 -10.78 -9.36 -14.74
C PHE A 200 -10.05 -10.21 -15.78
N SER A 201 -9.05 -9.60 -16.42
CA SER A 201 -8.16 -10.26 -17.37
C SER A 201 -6.81 -9.50 -17.42
N PRO A 202 -5.78 -10.04 -18.09
CA PRO A 202 -4.54 -9.29 -18.33
C PRO A 202 -4.74 -7.94 -19.03
N ALA A 203 -5.84 -7.78 -19.78
CA ALA A 203 -6.18 -6.55 -20.50
C ALA A 203 -6.85 -5.48 -19.60
N GLY A 204 -7.26 -5.81 -18.37
CA GLY A 204 -7.92 -4.87 -17.46
C GLY A 204 -9.09 -5.51 -16.71
N VAL A 205 -9.75 -4.71 -15.89
CA VAL A 205 -10.87 -5.12 -15.04
C VAL A 205 -12.11 -4.30 -15.41
N PHE A 206 -13.19 -4.98 -15.76
CA PHE A 206 -14.52 -4.39 -15.89
C PHE A 206 -15.30 -4.60 -14.60
N VAL A 207 -15.92 -3.55 -14.08
CA VAL A 207 -16.71 -3.55 -12.84
C VAL A 207 -18.10 -3.00 -13.14
N ASN A 208 -19.12 -3.66 -12.63
CA ASN A 208 -20.51 -3.18 -12.63
C ASN A 208 -21.10 -3.32 -11.22
N THR A 209 -21.63 -2.22 -10.67
CA THR A 209 -22.28 -2.19 -9.36
C THR A 209 -23.73 -1.76 -9.49
N GLY A 210 -24.56 -2.24 -8.57
CA GLY A 210 -25.94 -1.82 -8.46
C GLY A 210 -26.65 -2.50 -7.30
N TYR A 211 -27.89 -2.12 -7.07
CA TYR A 211 -28.73 -2.73 -6.06
C TYR A 211 -30.17 -2.84 -6.52
N THR A 212 -30.83 -3.90 -6.05
CA THR A 212 -32.27 -4.14 -6.23
C THR A 212 -32.95 -3.97 -4.89
N THR A 213 -34.02 -3.16 -4.85
CA THR A 213 -34.91 -3.08 -3.69
C THR A 213 -36.28 -3.65 -4.02
N VAL A 214 -36.83 -4.45 -3.12
CA VAL A 214 -38.20 -4.94 -3.15
C VAL A 214 -38.93 -4.43 -1.92
N GLN A 215 -39.95 -3.60 -2.12
CA GLN A 215 -40.74 -3.00 -1.06
C GLN A 215 -42.22 -3.04 -1.44
N ALA A 216 -43.08 -3.56 -0.55
CA ALA A 216 -44.53 -3.63 -0.77
C ALA A 216 -44.97 -4.30 -2.10
N GLY A 217 -44.13 -5.17 -2.67
CA GLY A 217 -44.39 -5.84 -3.95
C GLY A 217 -43.85 -5.10 -5.19
N GLU A 218 -43.36 -3.87 -5.04
CA GLU A 218 -42.64 -3.16 -6.09
C GLU A 218 -41.16 -3.56 -6.09
N TYR A 219 -40.58 -3.68 -7.29
CA TYR A 219 -39.16 -3.96 -7.49
C TYR A 219 -38.52 -2.80 -8.27
N ASP A 220 -37.34 -2.35 -7.81
CA ASP A 220 -36.55 -1.34 -8.53
C ASP A 220 -35.08 -1.76 -8.53
N TYR A 221 -34.44 -1.69 -9.69
CA TYR A 221 -33.00 -1.94 -9.84
C TYR A 221 -32.31 -0.64 -10.25
N ILE A 222 -31.37 -0.20 -9.41
CA ILE A 222 -30.57 0.99 -9.65
C ILE A 222 -29.13 0.58 -9.90
N ARG A 223 -28.64 0.85 -11.12
CA ARG A 223 -27.23 0.75 -11.47
C ARG A 223 -26.46 1.91 -10.82
N GLN A 224 -25.36 1.58 -10.16
CA GLN A 224 -24.45 2.54 -9.56
C GLN A 224 -23.33 2.90 -10.55
N ASP A 225 -22.27 2.11 -10.63
CA ASP A 225 -21.10 2.35 -11.49
C ASP A 225 -20.92 1.25 -12.53
N SER A 226 -20.35 1.58 -13.69
CA SER A 226 -19.95 0.65 -14.73
C SER A 226 -18.71 1.18 -15.44
N TYR A 227 -17.58 0.53 -15.23
CA TYR A 227 -16.31 1.00 -15.78
C TYR A 227 -15.35 -0.14 -16.09
N TRP A 228 -14.47 0.11 -17.05
CA TRP A 228 -13.29 -0.68 -17.31
C TRP A 228 -12.06 0.11 -16.87
N THR A 229 -11.12 -0.57 -16.20
CA THR A 229 -9.86 0.02 -15.77
C THR A 229 -8.67 -0.84 -16.19
N TYR A 230 -7.59 -0.18 -16.61
CA TYR A 230 -6.33 -0.81 -16.94
C TYR A 230 -5.16 0.00 -16.40
N THR A 231 -4.25 -0.68 -15.72
CA THR A 231 -3.12 -0.07 -15.03
C THR A 231 -1.81 -0.56 -15.61
N GLN A 232 -0.93 0.37 -15.95
CA GLN A 232 0.44 0.16 -16.43
C GLN A 232 1.42 0.44 -15.28
N PRO A 233 1.96 -0.59 -14.61
CA PRO A 233 2.79 -0.43 -13.42
C PRO A 233 4.13 0.26 -13.72
N ASP A 234 4.77 -0.03 -14.86
CA ASP A 234 6.06 0.57 -15.21
C ASP A 234 5.94 2.08 -15.47
N ALA A 235 4.79 2.50 -16.02
CA ALA A 235 4.48 3.90 -16.30
C ALA A 235 3.73 4.60 -15.16
N LEU A 236 3.46 3.91 -14.04
CA LEU A 236 2.60 4.35 -12.93
C LEU A 236 1.32 5.04 -13.42
N ARG A 237 0.61 4.42 -14.36
CA ARG A 237 -0.50 5.06 -15.06
C ARG A 237 -1.73 4.19 -15.06
N THR A 238 -2.88 4.77 -14.76
CA THR A 238 -4.18 4.10 -14.84
C THR A 238 -5.05 4.77 -15.88
N TYR A 239 -5.73 3.95 -16.69
CA TYR A 239 -6.75 4.38 -17.63
C TYR A 239 -8.09 3.83 -17.16
N THR A 240 -9.12 4.66 -17.19
CA THR A 240 -10.49 4.26 -16.83
C THR A 240 -11.46 4.73 -17.90
N ALA A 241 -12.40 3.87 -18.29
CA ALA A 241 -13.46 4.17 -19.23
C ALA A 241 -14.81 3.72 -18.67
N GLY A 242 -15.79 4.62 -18.56
CA GLY A 242 -17.09 4.40 -17.95
C GLY A 242 -17.39 5.39 -16.83
N ASP A 243 -18.16 4.96 -15.82
CA ASP A 243 -18.39 5.77 -14.62
C ASP A 243 -17.12 5.90 -13.79
N LEU A 244 -16.77 7.12 -13.42
CA LEU A 244 -15.58 7.44 -12.65
C LEU A 244 -15.83 8.64 -11.73
N VAL A 245 -14.98 8.78 -10.71
CA VAL A 245 -14.94 9.97 -9.86
C VAL A 245 -13.73 10.79 -10.29
N SER A 246 -13.95 12.08 -10.55
CA SER A 246 -12.86 12.99 -10.91
C SER A 246 -11.89 13.18 -9.74
N SER A 247 -10.61 13.35 -10.07
CA SER A 247 -9.62 13.85 -9.13
C SER A 247 -9.98 15.24 -8.59
N SER A 248 -9.50 15.54 -7.39
CA SER A 248 -9.62 16.86 -6.76
C SER A 248 -8.38 17.20 -5.94
N LEU A 249 -8.15 18.50 -5.75
CA LEU A 249 -7.17 19.03 -4.82
C LEU A 249 -7.85 19.42 -3.50
N THR A 250 -7.07 19.82 -2.50
CA THR A 250 -7.60 20.23 -1.18
C THR A 250 -8.55 21.44 -1.24
N TRP A 251 -8.51 22.19 -2.34
CA TRP A 251 -9.30 23.39 -2.60
C TRP A 251 -10.23 23.23 -3.82
N SER A 252 -10.38 22.02 -4.35
CA SER A 252 -11.41 21.70 -5.35
C SER A 252 -12.24 20.49 -4.89
N ARG A 253 -13.21 20.04 -5.69
CA ARG A 253 -14.09 18.95 -5.31
C ARG A 253 -14.21 17.88 -6.38
N ALA A 254 -14.29 16.64 -5.95
CA ALA A 254 -14.52 15.51 -6.83
C ALA A 254 -15.98 15.45 -7.27
N ILE A 255 -16.22 15.04 -8.52
CA ILE A 255 -17.54 14.78 -9.06
C ILE A 255 -17.60 13.45 -9.80
N HIS A 256 -18.75 12.79 -9.76
CA HIS A 256 -19.02 11.64 -10.62
C HIS A 256 -19.22 12.08 -12.08
N LEU A 257 -18.58 11.36 -13.00
CA LEU A 257 -18.58 11.52 -14.45
C LEU A 257 -18.79 10.16 -15.12
N GLY A 258 -19.41 10.13 -16.29
CA GLY A 258 -19.31 9.01 -17.23
C GLY A 258 -18.42 9.41 -18.40
N GLY A 259 -17.28 8.75 -18.60
CA GLY A 259 -16.33 9.16 -19.63
C GLY A 259 -15.00 8.40 -19.61
N LEU A 260 -13.91 9.10 -19.92
CA LEU A 260 -12.56 8.58 -19.96
C LEU A 260 -11.68 9.32 -18.95
N SER A 261 -10.76 8.61 -18.32
CA SER A 261 -9.75 9.16 -17.43
C SER A 261 -8.38 8.55 -17.71
N VAL A 262 -7.35 9.39 -17.60
CA VAL A 262 -5.95 8.97 -17.49
C VAL A 262 -5.32 9.66 -16.30
N SER A 263 -4.70 8.88 -15.41
CA SER A 263 -4.07 9.41 -14.20
C SER A 263 -2.74 8.75 -13.90
N ARG A 264 -1.88 9.50 -13.20
CA ARG A 264 -0.74 8.93 -12.48
C ARG A 264 -1.28 8.16 -11.29
N ASN A 265 -0.75 6.97 -11.06
CA ASN A 265 -1.14 6.11 -9.95
C ASN A 265 0.11 5.59 -9.24
N PHE A 266 0.48 6.23 -8.14
CA PHE A 266 1.62 5.82 -7.33
C PHE A 266 1.33 4.59 -6.46
N GLU A 267 0.07 4.22 -6.24
CA GLU A 267 -0.33 3.06 -5.42
C GLU A 267 0.13 1.74 -6.04
N VAL A 268 0.41 1.71 -7.34
CA VAL A 268 0.97 0.55 -8.04
C VAL A 268 2.44 0.27 -7.65
N ARG A 269 3.07 1.23 -6.96
CA ARG A 269 4.40 1.12 -6.37
C ARG A 269 4.36 1.57 -4.90
N PRO A 270 3.83 0.76 -3.97
CA PRO A 270 3.77 1.10 -2.55
C PRO A 270 5.15 1.33 -1.92
N ASN A 271 6.21 0.79 -2.53
CA ASN A 271 7.60 0.99 -2.12
C ASN A 271 8.22 2.31 -2.62
N LEU A 272 7.50 3.08 -3.46
CA LEU A 272 7.95 4.37 -3.94
C LEU A 272 7.61 5.46 -2.92
N VAL A 273 8.64 6.11 -2.38
CA VAL A 273 8.46 7.29 -1.54
C VAL A 273 8.16 8.49 -2.44
N THR A 274 6.93 9.00 -2.40
CA THR A 274 6.47 10.09 -3.26
C THR A 274 6.68 11.47 -2.66
N PHE A 275 7.04 11.56 -1.39
CA PHE A 275 7.25 12.81 -0.67
C PHE A 275 8.73 13.01 -0.33
N PRO A 276 9.16 14.24 -0.09
CA PRO A 276 10.55 14.51 0.27
C PRO A 276 10.89 13.92 1.64
N VAL A 277 12.02 13.21 1.71
CA VAL A 277 12.59 12.71 2.96
C VAL A 277 13.92 13.41 3.18
N PRO A 278 14.14 14.04 4.36
CA PRO A 278 15.43 14.64 4.67
C PRO A 278 16.55 13.63 4.54
N ALA A 279 17.61 13.98 3.81
CA ALA A 279 18.80 13.15 3.70
C ALA A 279 19.49 13.09 5.08
N ILE A 280 19.46 11.90 5.70
CA ILE A 280 20.13 11.66 6.99
C ILE A 280 21.44 10.95 6.70
N GLY A 281 22.55 11.52 7.17
CA GLY A 281 23.86 10.96 6.90
C GLY A 281 24.93 11.58 7.77
N GLY A 282 26.14 11.06 7.60
CA GLY A 282 27.32 11.47 8.33
C GLY A 282 28.57 11.07 7.58
N THR A 283 29.69 11.13 8.28
CA THR A 283 30.98 10.74 7.72
C THR A 283 31.69 9.87 8.74
N ALA A 284 32.05 8.65 8.32
CA ALA A 284 32.75 7.70 9.16
C ALA A 284 34.21 7.60 8.74
N VAL A 285 35.15 7.78 9.65
CA VAL A 285 36.59 7.70 9.31
C VAL A 285 37.02 6.24 9.07
N VAL A 286 36.44 5.31 9.83
CA VAL A 286 36.69 3.87 9.76
C VAL A 286 35.39 3.11 9.50
N PRO A 287 35.44 1.86 9.02
CA PRO A 287 34.25 1.05 8.90
C PRO A 287 33.59 0.91 10.27
N THR A 288 32.35 1.38 10.38
CA THR A 288 31.63 1.44 11.66
C THR A 288 30.19 1.02 11.47
N MET A 289 29.62 0.45 12.52
CA MET A 289 28.18 0.33 12.65
C MET A 289 27.56 1.74 12.77
N VAL A 290 26.43 1.93 12.10
CA VAL A 290 25.63 3.16 12.06
C VAL A 290 24.20 2.79 12.44
N ASP A 291 23.70 3.40 13.51
CA ASP A 291 22.32 3.27 13.95
C ASP A 291 21.59 4.60 13.76
N LEU A 292 20.39 4.55 13.17
CA LEU A 292 19.48 5.69 13.07
C LEU A 292 18.35 5.52 14.07
N TYR A 293 18.21 6.48 14.98
CA TYR A 293 17.08 6.62 15.87
C TYR A 293 16.20 7.78 15.43
N ILE A 294 14.89 7.58 15.32
CA ILE A 294 13.91 8.66 15.15
C ILE A 294 13.02 8.67 16.38
N ASN A 295 12.99 9.79 17.10
CA ASN A 295 12.27 9.93 18.39
C ASN A 295 12.62 8.81 19.40
N GLY A 296 13.87 8.36 19.40
CA GLY A 296 14.36 7.29 20.29
C GLY A 296 14.06 5.86 19.83
N LEU A 297 13.33 5.67 18.73
CA LEU A 297 13.09 4.36 18.12
C LEU A 297 14.12 4.09 17.02
N ARG A 298 14.85 2.98 17.12
CA ARG A 298 15.83 2.58 16.09
C ARG A 298 15.10 2.20 14.79
N GLN A 299 15.33 2.98 13.74
CA GLN A 299 14.72 2.81 12.41
C GLN A 299 15.61 2.02 11.46
N PHE A 300 16.93 2.15 11.60
CA PHE A 300 17.89 1.52 10.73
C PHE A 300 19.14 1.12 11.51
N THR A 301 19.78 0.05 11.05
CA THR A 301 21.10 -0.40 11.50
C THR A 301 21.85 -0.93 10.29
N GLY A 302 23.11 -0.55 10.15
CA GLY A 302 23.95 -0.97 9.03
C GLY A 302 25.42 -0.65 9.28
N ASN A 303 26.30 -1.06 8.37
CA ASN A 303 27.72 -0.75 8.45
C ASN A 303 28.06 0.25 7.35
N ALA A 304 28.75 1.33 7.71
CA ALA A 304 29.36 2.23 6.75
C ALA A 304 30.75 1.71 6.37
N SER A 305 31.01 1.71 5.07
CA SER A 305 32.30 1.61 4.36
C SER A 305 33.42 2.39 5.03
N GLY A 306 33.06 3.60 5.47
CA GLY A 306 33.89 4.73 5.86
C GLY A 306 34.03 5.72 4.69
N GLY A 307 33.99 7.01 4.96
CA GLY A 307 33.67 8.07 4.00
C GLY A 307 32.29 8.68 4.32
N PRO A 308 31.82 9.63 3.50
CA PRO A 308 30.45 10.14 3.62
C PRO A 308 29.45 9.02 3.34
N PHE A 309 28.36 8.98 4.09
CA PHE A 309 27.27 8.03 3.90
C PHE A 309 25.91 8.71 4.05
N LEU A 310 24.90 8.17 3.39
CA LEU A 310 23.50 8.57 3.47
C LEU A 310 22.63 7.36 3.81
N ILE A 311 21.69 7.52 4.73
CA ILE A 311 20.76 6.48 5.15
C ILE A 311 19.46 6.65 4.35
N ALA A 312 19.15 5.67 3.51
CA ALA A 312 17.92 5.61 2.73
C ALA A 312 16.93 4.65 3.39
N ALA A 313 16.26 5.12 4.43
CA ALA A 313 15.23 4.37 5.13
C ALA A 313 13.85 5.03 4.92
N PRO A 314 12.77 4.27 4.64
CA PRO A 314 11.41 4.81 4.65
C PRO A 314 11.11 5.42 6.03
N PRO A 315 10.60 6.66 6.09
CA PRO A 315 10.30 7.27 7.37
C PRO A 315 9.05 6.64 7.99
N ALA A 316 9.14 6.26 9.27
CA ALA A 316 8.01 5.74 10.05
C ALA A 316 7.19 6.84 10.76
N LEU A 317 7.45 8.12 10.49
CA LEU A 317 6.87 9.26 11.19
C LEU A 317 6.38 10.33 10.20
N THR A 318 5.25 10.96 10.52
CA THR A 318 4.80 12.23 9.93
C THR A 318 4.90 13.36 10.95
N GLY A 319 5.24 14.56 10.51
CA GLY A 319 5.42 15.74 11.36
C GLY A 319 6.84 15.94 11.88
N ALA A 320 6.96 16.75 12.94
CA ALA A 320 8.21 17.10 13.58
C ALA A 320 8.80 15.92 14.36
N GLY A 321 10.09 15.70 14.21
CA GLY A 321 10.84 14.68 14.93
C GLY A 321 12.31 15.04 15.06
N ILE A 322 13.04 14.22 15.81
CA ILE A 322 14.50 14.30 15.93
C ILE A 322 15.07 12.99 15.41
N ALA A 323 15.93 13.09 14.39
CA ALA A 323 16.79 12.00 13.96
C ALA A 323 18.12 12.08 14.71
N THR A 324 18.51 11.00 15.36
CA THR A 324 19.80 10.84 16.03
C THR A 324 20.56 9.71 15.35
N VAL A 325 21.65 10.05 14.69
CA VAL A 325 22.58 9.09 14.08
C VAL A 325 23.66 8.78 15.09
N VAL A 326 23.85 7.50 15.40
CA VAL A 326 24.87 7.00 16.32
C VAL A 326 25.86 6.16 15.51
N TYR A 327 27.13 6.52 15.55
CA TYR A 327 28.22 5.78 14.89
C TYR A 327 29.51 5.88 15.71
N GLN A 328 30.48 5.00 15.46
CA GLN A 328 31.78 5.05 16.13
C GLN A 328 32.81 5.78 15.27
N ASP A 329 33.65 6.60 15.90
CA ASP A 329 34.79 7.23 15.24
C ASP A 329 36.04 6.32 15.22
N ALA A 330 37.12 6.81 14.61
CA ALA A 330 38.39 6.08 14.50
C ALA A 330 39.05 5.72 15.85
N MET A 331 38.62 6.33 16.96
CA MET A 331 39.11 6.06 18.31
C MET A 331 38.17 5.11 19.08
N GLY A 332 37.11 4.59 18.44
CA GLY A 332 36.10 3.74 19.07
C GLY A 332 35.14 4.52 19.98
N ARG A 333 35.08 5.85 19.86
CA ARG A 333 34.14 6.68 20.63
C ARG A 333 32.81 6.74 19.91
N GLU A 334 31.73 6.62 20.65
CA GLU A 334 30.37 6.80 20.14
C GLU A 334 30.10 8.28 19.88
N VAL A 335 29.81 8.61 18.61
CA VAL A 335 29.41 9.94 18.16
C VAL A 335 27.91 9.92 17.90
N SER A 336 27.19 10.83 18.55
CA SER A 336 25.75 10.99 18.39
C SER A 336 25.46 12.35 17.75
N LEU A 337 24.91 12.32 16.52
CA LEU A 337 24.52 13.50 15.76
C LEU A 337 23.00 13.61 15.72
N SER A 338 22.43 14.57 16.43
CA SER A 338 20.99 14.84 16.41
C SER A 338 20.66 15.97 15.44
N ARG A 339 19.70 15.73 14.54
CA ARG A 339 19.14 16.73 13.62
C ARG A 339 17.61 16.76 13.72
N PRO A 340 16.99 17.93 13.89
CA PRO A 340 15.54 18.05 13.77
C PRO A 340 15.11 17.83 12.31
N LEU A 341 13.96 17.19 12.13
CA LEU A 341 13.34 16.97 10.82
C LEU A 341 11.83 17.22 10.89
N TYR A 342 11.23 17.49 9.73
CA TYR A 342 9.79 17.57 9.54
C TYR A 342 9.43 16.85 8.24
N ILE A 343 8.41 15.98 8.29
CA ILE A 343 7.97 15.18 7.14
C ILE A 343 6.48 15.44 6.91
N ASP A 344 6.13 15.91 5.71
CA ASP A 344 4.74 16.09 5.28
C ASP A 344 4.50 15.27 4.02
N THR A 345 3.64 14.25 4.11
CA THR A 345 3.34 13.34 3.00
C THR A 345 2.49 13.98 1.89
N ARG A 346 2.00 15.22 2.10
CA ARG A 346 1.28 15.98 1.06
C ARG A 346 2.26 16.65 0.10
N LEU A 347 3.49 16.93 0.50
CA LEU A 347 4.52 17.43 -0.42
C LEU A 347 4.90 16.32 -1.41
N LEU A 348 5.15 16.70 -2.65
CA LEU A 348 5.63 15.83 -3.70
C LEU A 348 7.15 16.00 -3.82
N GLY A 349 7.89 14.89 -3.79
CA GLY A 349 9.36 14.87 -3.88
C GLY A 349 9.85 15.53 -5.17
N ARG A 350 11.06 16.11 -5.14
CA ARG A 350 11.62 16.83 -6.29
C ARG A 350 11.59 16.00 -7.57
N GLY A 351 11.07 16.60 -8.65
CA GLY A 351 11.00 15.99 -9.98
C GLY A 351 9.80 15.06 -10.19
N LEU A 352 9.09 14.67 -9.13
CA LEU A 352 7.85 13.90 -9.26
C LEU A 352 6.71 14.80 -9.72
N TYR A 353 5.78 14.20 -10.46
CA TYR A 353 4.56 14.84 -10.92
C TYR A 353 3.39 13.88 -10.75
N ASP A 354 2.29 14.41 -10.23
CA ASP A 354 1.02 13.73 -10.05
C ASP A 354 0.01 14.43 -10.97
N TYR A 355 -0.75 13.66 -11.74
CA TYR A 355 -1.67 14.24 -12.70
C TYR A 355 -2.86 13.34 -12.96
N SER A 356 -3.95 13.97 -13.37
CA SER A 356 -5.19 13.31 -13.70
C SER A 356 -5.95 14.19 -14.68
N VAL A 357 -6.47 13.56 -15.72
CA VAL A 357 -7.27 14.21 -16.76
C VAL A 357 -8.49 13.34 -17.01
N GLU A 358 -9.67 13.92 -16.85
CA GLU A 358 -10.95 13.27 -17.02
C GLU A 358 -11.83 14.06 -17.98
N VAL A 359 -12.47 13.37 -18.93
CA VAL A 359 -13.39 13.95 -19.90
C VAL A 359 -14.63 13.08 -20.01
N GLY A 360 -15.81 13.67 -19.92
CA GLY A 360 -17.05 12.90 -19.89
C GLY A 360 -18.28 13.74 -19.61
N TYR A 361 -19.34 13.10 -19.15
CA TYR A 361 -20.61 13.75 -18.83
C TYR A 361 -20.86 13.65 -17.32
N PRO A 362 -21.08 14.77 -16.61
CA PRO A 362 -21.39 14.75 -15.19
C PRO A 362 -22.57 13.84 -14.86
N ARG A 363 -22.34 12.85 -13.99
CA ARG A 363 -23.37 11.92 -13.51
C ARG A 363 -24.39 12.65 -12.63
N ARG A 364 -25.69 12.52 -12.92
CA ARG A 364 -26.79 13.09 -12.12
C ARG A 364 -27.51 11.97 -11.35
N SER A 365 -28.16 12.34 -10.25
CA SER A 365 -29.01 11.42 -9.46
C SER A 365 -28.35 10.05 -9.16
N TYR A 366 -27.06 10.07 -8.80
CA TYR A 366 -26.30 8.87 -8.48
C TYR A 366 -26.98 8.10 -7.33
N GLY A 367 -27.14 6.79 -7.50
CA GLY A 367 -27.89 5.96 -6.54
C GLY A 367 -29.39 6.22 -6.51
N SER A 368 -29.98 6.94 -7.47
CA SER A 368 -31.44 7.13 -7.57
C SER A 368 -32.00 6.88 -8.96
N ARG A 369 -31.23 7.15 -10.02
CA ARG A 369 -31.60 6.84 -11.41
C ARG A 369 -30.45 6.19 -12.17
N SER A 370 -30.72 5.07 -12.82
CA SER A 370 -29.79 4.42 -13.75
C SER A 370 -29.54 5.31 -14.97
N PHE A 371 -28.28 5.46 -15.39
CA PHE A 371 -27.86 6.14 -16.63
C PHE A 371 -28.28 7.62 -16.84
N ASP A 372 -28.71 8.33 -15.79
CA ASP A 372 -28.84 9.80 -15.81
C ASP A 372 -27.49 10.56 -15.82
N TYR A 373 -27.14 11.18 -16.95
CA TYR A 373 -25.98 12.07 -17.10
C TYR A 373 -26.43 13.44 -17.60
N ALA A 374 -25.63 14.47 -17.34
CA ALA A 374 -25.84 15.79 -17.92
C ALA A 374 -25.69 15.77 -19.45
N ASP A 375 -26.34 16.72 -20.12
CA ASP A 375 -26.36 16.80 -21.58
C ASP A 375 -25.07 17.43 -22.15
N ASP A 376 -24.42 18.29 -21.37
CA ASP A 376 -23.18 18.95 -21.74
C ASP A 376 -21.95 18.15 -21.28
N PRO A 377 -20.92 18.01 -22.15
CA PRO A 377 -19.67 17.39 -21.75
C PRO A 377 -18.90 18.30 -20.79
N ALA A 378 -18.11 17.67 -19.92
CA ALA A 378 -17.21 18.32 -18.98
C ALA A 378 -15.81 17.73 -19.10
N ALA A 379 -14.82 18.56 -18.81
CA ALA A 379 -13.43 18.17 -18.60
C ALA A 379 -12.99 18.60 -17.20
N ASN A 380 -12.21 17.75 -16.55
CA ASN A 380 -11.55 18.01 -15.28
C ASN A 380 -10.07 17.65 -15.46
N ALA A 381 -9.17 18.45 -14.91
CA ALA A 381 -7.77 18.09 -14.85
C ALA A 381 -7.12 18.65 -13.59
N SER A 382 -6.31 17.81 -12.94
CA SER A 382 -5.49 18.19 -11.79
C SER A 382 -4.04 17.86 -12.08
N TRP A 383 -3.13 18.71 -11.62
CA TRP A 383 -1.70 18.53 -11.79
C TRP A 383 -0.97 19.03 -10.56
N ARG A 384 0.02 18.26 -10.10
CA ARG A 384 0.89 18.60 -8.98
C ARG A 384 2.32 18.28 -9.36
N HIS A 385 3.26 19.12 -8.95
CA HIS A 385 4.67 18.94 -9.28
C HIS A 385 5.58 19.33 -8.13
N GLY A 386 6.44 18.42 -7.72
CA GLY A 386 7.51 18.66 -6.76
C GLY A 386 8.63 19.46 -7.42
N VAL A 387 8.56 20.78 -7.35
CA VAL A 387 9.57 21.68 -7.95
C VAL A 387 10.90 21.55 -7.21
N ARG A 388 10.84 21.44 -5.89
CA ARG A 388 11.95 21.15 -4.96
C ARG A 388 11.36 20.51 -3.71
N ASP A 389 12.19 19.89 -2.87
CA ASP A 389 11.71 19.15 -1.70
C ASP A 389 10.81 19.98 -0.76
N GLY A 390 11.12 21.26 -0.54
CA GLY A 390 10.26 22.15 0.26
C GLY A 390 9.14 22.88 -0.49
N PHE A 391 8.84 22.55 -1.76
CA PHE A 391 7.80 23.23 -2.54
C PHE A 391 7.15 22.36 -3.61
N THR A 392 5.83 22.16 -3.47
CA THR A 392 4.97 21.53 -4.48
C THR A 392 4.04 22.55 -5.11
N LEU A 393 4.03 22.63 -6.43
CA LEU A 393 3.10 23.44 -7.20
C LEU A 393 1.88 22.61 -7.57
N GLU A 394 0.70 23.21 -7.53
CA GLU A 394 -0.57 22.58 -7.90
C GLU A 394 -1.33 23.44 -8.91
N ALA A 395 -2.03 22.78 -9.83
CA ALA A 395 -2.95 23.41 -10.78
C ALA A 395 -4.18 22.55 -10.96
N HIS A 396 -5.32 23.18 -11.21
CA HIS A 396 -6.58 22.50 -11.44
C HIS A 396 -7.44 23.28 -12.41
N THR A 397 -8.18 22.57 -13.25
CA THR A 397 -9.12 23.19 -14.16
C THR A 397 -10.34 22.31 -14.36
N GLU A 398 -11.47 22.98 -14.52
CA GLU A 398 -12.73 22.35 -14.85
C GLU A 398 -13.42 23.13 -15.96
N LEU A 399 -13.95 22.44 -16.96
CA LEU A 399 -14.51 23.06 -18.16
C LEU A 399 -15.82 22.38 -18.52
N THR A 400 -16.88 23.14 -18.76
CA THR A 400 -18.12 22.67 -19.38
C THR A 400 -18.88 23.85 -19.98
N ARG A 401 -20.04 23.61 -20.57
CA ARG A 401 -20.85 24.70 -21.13
C ARG A 401 -21.27 25.67 -20.01
N GLY A 402 -20.97 26.95 -20.19
CA GLY A 402 -21.31 28.00 -19.21
C GLY A 402 -20.39 28.05 -17.98
N LEU A 403 -19.30 27.27 -17.95
CA LEU A 403 -18.33 27.28 -16.86
C LEU A 403 -16.90 27.03 -17.35
N TYR A 404 -16.03 27.97 -17.00
CA TYR A 404 -14.58 27.83 -17.08
C TYR A 404 -14.02 28.05 -15.68
N ASN A 405 -13.39 27.04 -15.09
CA ASN A 405 -12.78 27.11 -13.77
C ASN A 405 -11.28 26.84 -13.89
N LEU A 406 -10.46 27.72 -13.32
CA LEU A 406 -9.00 27.60 -13.34
C LEU A 406 -8.44 28.01 -11.99
N GLY A 407 -7.64 27.13 -11.40
CA GLY A 407 -6.98 27.39 -10.13
C GLY A 407 -5.51 27.01 -10.13
N ILE A 408 -4.78 27.70 -9.27
CA ILE A 408 -3.38 27.44 -8.97
C ILE A 408 -3.21 27.44 -7.46
N GLY A 409 -2.36 26.55 -6.97
CA GLY A 409 -2.03 26.46 -5.56
C GLY A 409 -0.63 25.91 -5.35
N GLY A 410 -0.25 25.77 -4.10
CA GLY A 410 1.00 25.13 -3.76
C GLY A 410 1.16 24.93 -2.27
N LEU A 411 2.10 24.05 -1.94
CA LEU A 411 2.50 23.72 -0.59
C LEU A 411 3.96 24.12 -0.41
N VAL A 412 4.27 24.88 0.64
CA VAL A 412 5.61 25.32 0.99
C VAL A 412 5.95 24.80 2.38
N GLU A 413 7.04 24.06 2.47
CA GLU A 413 7.62 23.67 3.75
C GLU A 413 8.31 24.87 4.40
N LEU A 414 7.98 25.15 5.66
CA LEU A 414 8.59 26.20 6.47
C LEU A 414 9.69 25.60 7.36
N GLY A 415 10.55 24.76 6.76
CA GLY A 415 11.52 23.94 7.47
C GLY A 415 10.85 23.10 8.56
N ASN A 416 11.37 23.16 9.78
CA ASN A 416 10.83 22.39 10.90
C ASN A 416 9.57 22.98 11.54
N TYR A 417 8.95 23.99 10.92
CA TYR A 417 7.77 24.68 11.45
C TYR A 417 6.49 24.34 10.70
N GLY A 418 6.45 23.24 9.94
CA GLY A 418 5.24 22.80 9.28
C GLY A 418 5.13 23.24 7.83
N VAL A 419 3.94 23.08 7.26
CA VAL A 419 3.67 23.35 5.85
C VAL A 419 2.55 24.34 5.71
N LEU A 420 2.78 25.38 4.90
CA LEU A 420 1.80 26.35 4.47
C LEU A 420 1.28 25.95 3.09
N ASN A 421 -0.03 25.94 2.89
CA ASN A 421 -0.62 25.79 1.57
C ASN A 421 -1.48 27.01 1.22
N ALA A 422 -1.43 27.43 -0.04
CA ALA A 422 -2.24 28.54 -0.53
C ALA A 422 -2.77 28.22 -1.92
N SER A 423 -3.98 28.70 -2.23
CA SER A 423 -4.60 28.52 -3.54
C SER A 423 -5.46 29.71 -3.94
N ALA A 424 -5.62 29.88 -5.24
CA ALA A 424 -6.50 30.86 -5.86
C ALA A 424 -7.15 30.22 -7.08
N THR A 425 -8.46 30.34 -7.16
CA THR A 425 -9.28 29.77 -8.23
C THR A 425 -10.20 30.84 -8.77
N ILE A 426 -10.31 30.93 -10.09
CA ILE A 426 -11.24 31.82 -10.79
C ILE A 426 -12.23 31.00 -11.58
N SER A 427 -13.50 31.39 -11.53
CA SER A 427 -14.55 30.80 -12.35
C SER A 427 -15.22 31.88 -13.19
N ASP A 428 -15.50 31.57 -14.45
CA ASP A 428 -16.20 32.44 -15.39
C ASP A 428 -17.18 31.65 -16.27
N GLY A 429 -17.98 32.34 -17.09
CA GLY A 429 -19.00 31.75 -17.96
C GLY A 429 -20.37 32.40 -17.70
N ASP A 430 -21.31 31.64 -17.13
CA ASP A 430 -22.62 32.17 -16.76
C ASP A 430 -22.55 33.11 -15.54
N GLN A 431 -21.56 32.91 -14.68
CA GLN A 431 -21.27 33.76 -13.52
C GLN A 431 -19.77 33.91 -13.35
N HIS A 432 -19.37 35.05 -12.79
CA HIS A 432 -17.98 35.33 -12.45
C HIS A 432 -17.77 35.29 -10.94
N GLY A 433 -16.73 34.62 -10.51
CA GLY A 433 -16.33 34.60 -9.12
C GLY A 433 -14.97 33.98 -8.90
N MET A 434 -14.59 33.93 -7.64
CA MET A 434 -13.24 33.59 -7.24
C MET A 434 -13.25 32.90 -5.88
N GLN A 435 -12.34 31.96 -5.70
CA GLN A 435 -12.10 31.29 -4.44
C GLN A 435 -10.63 31.43 -4.04
N TRP A 436 -10.37 31.62 -2.75
CA TRP A 436 -9.03 31.61 -2.18
C TRP A 436 -8.95 30.61 -1.04
N GLY A 437 -7.83 29.91 -0.95
CA GLY A 437 -7.51 28.98 0.11
C GLY A 437 -6.21 29.35 0.82
N LEU A 438 -6.19 29.20 2.14
CA LEU A 438 -4.98 29.29 2.94
C LEU A 438 -5.05 28.23 4.04
N GLY A 439 -4.00 27.43 4.19
CA GLY A 439 -3.90 26.44 5.24
C GLY A 439 -2.50 26.36 5.83
N TYR A 440 -2.42 25.88 7.07
CA TYR A 440 -1.18 25.66 7.80
C TYR A 440 -1.32 24.43 8.68
N GLN A 441 -0.36 23.52 8.56
CA GLN A 441 -0.35 22.30 9.36
C GLN A 441 1.02 22.12 10.02
N TYR A 442 1.00 21.84 11.32
CA TYR A 442 2.17 21.52 12.10
C TYR A 442 1.86 20.36 13.04
N GLN A 443 2.52 19.23 12.84
CA GLN A 443 2.39 18.05 13.71
C GLN A 443 3.64 17.90 14.57
N SER A 444 3.49 17.65 15.87
CA SER A 444 4.62 17.34 16.76
C SER A 444 4.19 16.41 17.90
N PRO A 445 5.13 15.73 18.58
CA PRO A 445 4.83 14.91 19.75
C PRO A 445 4.23 15.68 20.93
N HIS A 446 4.31 17.02 20.94
CA HIS A 446 3.85 17.85 22.05
C HIS A 446 2.53 18.57 21.77
N PHE A 447 2.29 18.93 20.50
CA PHE A 447 1.05 19.53 20.06
C PHE A 447 0.92 19.43 18.53
N ASN A 448 -0.32 19.41 18.05
CA ASN A 448 -0.67 19.38 16.63
C ASN A 448 -1.58 20.57 16.32
N ILE A 449 -1.30 21.29 15.24
CA ILE A 449 -2.07 22.43 14.75
C ILE A 449 -2.49 22.13 13.31
N ASP A 450 -3.76 22.31 13.01
CA ASP A 450 -4.28 22.32 11.64
C ASP A 450 -5.21 23.52 11.48
N LEU A 451 -4.90 24.38 10.50
CA LEU A 451 -5.67 25.55 10.15
C LEU A 451 -5.99 25.47 8.66
N LEU A 452 -7.25 25.65 8.31
CA LEU A 452 -7.72 25.72 6.92
C LEU A 452 -8.76 26.82 6.79
N GLY A 453 -8.58 27.69 5.81
CA GLY A 453 -9.53 28.72 5.42
C GLY A 453 -9.78 28.65 3.93
N LEU A 454 -11.04 28.54 3.53
CA LEU A 454 -11.50 28.66 2.15
C LEU A 454 -12.56 29.74 2.10
N ARG A 455 -12.49 30.58 1.08
CA ARG A 455 -13.45 31.66 0.86
C ARG A 455 -13.75 31.79 -0.62
N ALA A 456 -15.04 31.73 -0.95
CA ALA A 456 -15.54 32.05 -2.27
C ALA A 456 -16.26 33.41 -2.23
N ASP A 457 -15.93 34.26 -3.20
CA ASP A 457 -16.52 35.59 -3.40
C ASP A 457 -17.11 35.69 -4.82
N GLY A 458 -18.09 36.58 -5.00
CA GLY A 458 -18.82 36.70 -6.26
C GLY A 458 -19.72 35.48 -6.55
N GLY A 459 -20.00 35.23 -7.82
CA GLY A 459 -20.72 34.05 -8.29
C GLY A 459 -19.77 32.90 -8.63
N TYR A 460 -18.89 32.53 -7.68
CA TYR A 460 -17.92 31.46 -7.90
C TYR A 460 -18.63 30.13 -8.12
N ARG A 461 -18.19 29.38 -9.15
CA ARG A 461 -18.79 28.11 -9.57
C ARG A 461 -17.71 27.11 -9.95
N ASP A 462 -18.03 25.85 -9.71
CA ASP A 462 -17.25 24.66 -10.09
C ASP A 462 -18.22 23.62 -10.69
N LEU A 463 -17.72 22.48 -11.17
CA LEU A 463 -18.55 21.47 -11.84
C LEU A 463 -19.64 20.89 -10.94
N GLY A 464 -19.39 20.77 -9.64
CA GLY A 464 -20.42 20.30 -8.72
C GLY A 464 -21.54 21.33 -8.51
N SER A 465 -21.29 22.63 -8.76
CA SER A 465 -22.29 23.69 -8.52
C SER A 465 -23.37 23.69 -9.59
N LEU A 466 -23.07 23.06 -10.73
CA LEU A 466 -24.02 22.79 -11.81
C LEU A 466 -24.96 21.62 -11.48
N LYS A 467 -24.70 20.88 -10.38
CA LYS A 467 -25.55 19.80 -9.86
C LYS A 467 -26.39 20.25 -8.66
N ASP A 468 -26.71 21.54 -8.56
CA ASP A 468 -27.43 22.16 -7.44
C ASP A 468 -26.74 21.98 -6.07
N VAL A 469 -25.45 21.64 -6.06
CA VAL A 469 -24.67 21.57 -4.83
C VAL A 469 -24.02 22.93 -4.59
N THR A 470 -24.55 23.66 -3.62
CA THR A 470 -24.09 25.00 -3.25
C THR A 470 -22.60 25.04 -2.90
N VAL A 471 -21.93 26.10 -3.35
CA VAL A 471 -20.53 26.34 -2.97
C VAL A 471 -20.51 27.03 -1.61
N PRO A 472 -19.78 26.51 -0.62
CA PRO A 472 -19.58 27.22 0.65
C PRO A 472 -18.87 28.56 0.40
N GLN A 473 -19.49 29.66 0.82
CA GLN A 473 -18.93 31.00 0.71
C GLN A 473 -17.72 31.17 1.65
N ARG A 474 -17.78 30.56 2.83
CA ARG A 474 -16.71 30.60 3.83
C ARG A 474 -16.63 29.29 4.57
N GLN A 475 -15.45 28.73 4.65
CA GLN A 475 -15.14 27.56 5.46
C GLN A 475 -13.85 27.86 6.24
N LEU A 476 -13.92 27.73 7.56
CA LEU A 476 -12.78 27.88 8.45
C LEU A 476 -12.76 26.66 9.36
N HIS A 477 -11.63 25.99 9.41
CA HIS A 477 -11.35 24.90 10.33
C HIS A 477 -10.06 25.23 11.07
N ALA A 478 -10.09 25.13 12.39
CA ALA A 478 -8.92 25.29 13.23
C ALA A 478 -8.95 24.21 14.31
N SER A 479 -7.89 23.41 14.39
CA SER A 479 -7.74 22.40 15.43
C SER A 479 -6.40 22.52 16.14
N LEU A 480 -6.43 22.27 17.45
CA LEU A 480 -5.26 22.18 18.32
C LEU A 480 -5.39 20.90 19.16
N GLY A 481 -4.49 19.95 18.95
CA GLY A 481 -4.38 18.74 19.78
C GLY A 481 -3.15 18.82 20.68
N VAL A 482 -3.32 18.52 21.96
CA VAL A 482 -2.23 18.49 22.95
C VAL A 482 -2.23 17.13 23.66
N PRO A 483 -1.29 16.23 23.35
CA PRO A 483 -1.05 15.04 24.17
C PRO A 483 -0.56 15.43 25.57
N LEU A 484 -1.22 14.88 26.59
CA LEU A 484 -0.87 15.03 28.01
C LEU A 484 -0.19 13.73 28.50
N GLY A 485 1.11 13.61 28.26
CA GLY A 485 1.85 12.37 28.48
C GLY A 485 1.56 11.32 27.39
N GLN A 486 1.71 10.03 27.71
CA GLN A 486 1.56 8.94 26.71
C GLN A 486 0.15 8.37 26.59
N ARG A 487 -0.78 8.75 27.48
CA ARG A 487 -2.08 8.08 27.63
C ARG A 487 -3.29 8.98 27.54
N HIS A 488 -3.08 10.30 27.51
CA HIS A 488 -4.14 11.29 27.55
C HIS A 488 -3.91 12.33 26.46
N SER A 489 -4.98 12.92 25.94
CA SER A 489 -4.92 14.00 24.96
C SER A 489 -6.13 14.91 25.09
N VAL A 490 -5.93 16.20 24.87
CA VAL A 490 -6.98 17.20 24.78
C VAL A 490 -6.99 17.77 23.36
N THR A 491 -8.17 17.97 22.79
CA THR A 491 -8.35 18.58 21.47
C THR A 491 -9.29 19.77 21.57
N LEU A 492 -8.95 20.86 20.88
CA LEU A 492 -9.79 22.03 20.70
C LEU A 492 -10.04 22.16 19.19
N VAL A 493 -11.30 22.24 18.78
CA VAL A 493 -11.68 22.35 17.37
C VAL A 493 -12.66 23.51 17.23
N TYR A 494 -12.39 24.37 16.25
CA TYR A 494 -13.29 25.42 15.81
C TYR A 494 -13.60 25.20 14.33
N THR A 495 -14.88 25.09 14.00
CA THR A 495 -15.35 24.97 12.63
C THR A 495 -16.39 26.04 12.36
N ARG A 496 -16.21 26.78 11.28
CA ARG A 496 -17.20 27.70 10.73
C ARG A 496 -17.46 27.33 9.29
N GLN A 497 -18.71 27.13 8.94
CA GLN A 497 -19.13 26.89 7.56
C GLN A 497 -20.32 27.77 7.23
N GLN A 498 -20.28 28.41 6.08
CA GLN A 498 -21.36 29.26 5.59
C GLN A 498 -21.65 28.91 4.14
N ALA A 499 -22.83 28.36 3.88
CA ALA A 499 -23.35 28.08 2.55
C ALA A 499 -24.65 28.87 2.34
N SER A 500 -24.87 29.41 1.14
CA SER A 500 -25.96 30.36 0.87
C SER A 500 -27.35 29.78 1.20
N ASP A 501 -27.55 28.49 0.96
CA ASP A 501 -28.89 27.88 1.00
C ASP A 501 -29.07 26.92 2.20
N LEU A 502 -27.99 26.60 2.92
CA LEU A 502 -27.99 25.66 4.06
C LEU A 502 -27.77 26.37 5.41
N GLY A 503 -27.61 27.70 5.41
CA GLY A 503 -27.32 28.48 6.61
C GLY A 503 -25.83 28.46 7.01
N GLY A 504 -25.56 29.07 8.16
CA GLY A 504 -24.24 29.07 8.79
C GLY A 504 -24.20 28.10 9.96
N SER A 505 -23.00 27.62 10.28
CA SER A 505 -22.69 26.90 11.52
C SER A 505 -21.37 27.40 12.08
N HIS A 506 -21.33 27.62 13.41
CA HIS A 506 -20.14 28.07 14.15
C HIS A 506 -19.94 27.18 15.38
N ILE A 507 -19.24 26.07 15.19
CA ILE A 507 -19.04 25.05 16.21
C ILE A 507 -17.70 25.27 16.89
N LEU A 508 -17.72 25.36 18.22
CA LEU A 508 -16.56 25.22 19.07
C LEU A 508 -16.68 23.90 19.85
N SER A 509 -15.67 23.04 19.77
CA SER A 509 -15.63 21.75 20.47
C SER A 509 -14.34 21.57 21.25
N ILE A 510 -14.45 20.99 22.45
CA ILE A 510 -13.34 20.58 23.31
C ILE A 510 -13.50 19.08 23.56
N GLY A 511 -12.49 18.30 23.19
CA GLY A 511 -12.41 16.87 23.42
C GLY A 511 -11.32 16.52 24.43
N TYR A 512 -11.56 15.47 25.19
CA TYR A 512 -10.58 14.77 26.02
C TYR A 512 -10.69 13.28 25.73
N ASN A 513 -9.55 12.62 25.59
CA ASN A 513 -9.47 11.16 25.51
C ASN A 513 -8.31 10.70 26.39
N GLY A 514 -8.51 9.65 27.18
CA GLY A 514 -7.51 9.15 28.09
C GLY A 514 -7.68 7.68 28.46
N SER A 515 -6.56 7.00 28.68
CA SER A 515 -6.54 5.61 29.16
C SER A 515 -5.97 5.52 30.58
N PHE A 516 -6.69 4.81 31.45
CA PHE A 516 -6.32 4.55 32.83
C PHE A 516 -6.00 3.05 32.98
N GLY A 517 -4.72 2.72 33.23
CA GLY A 517 -4.25 1.34 33.15
C GLY A 517 -4.27 0.80 31.71
N GLN A 518 -4.43 -0.52 31.54
CA GLN A 518 -4.48 -1.18 30.23
C GLN A 518 -5.90 -1.48 29.74
N ARG A 519 -6.92 -1.27 30.60
CA ARG A 519 -8.29 -1.76 30.35
C ARG A 519 -9.36 -0.67 30.33
N LEU A 520 -9.15 0.47 31.01
CA LEU A 520 -10.15 1.54 31.09
C LEU A 520 -9.79 2.69 30.16
N SER A 521 -10.68 3.03 29.23
CA SER A 521 -10.61 4.23 28.41
C SER A 521 -11.73 5.19 28.80
N VAL A 522 -11.47 6.49 28.83
CA VAL A 522 -12.42 7.54 29.16
C VAL A 522 -12.32 8.64 28.12
N PHE A 523 -13.46 9.10 27.62
CA PHE A 523 -13.53 10.23 26.72
C PHE A 523 -14.58 11.23 27.18
N ALA A 524 -14.38 12.48 26.80
CA ALA A 524 -15.33 13.56 26.99
C ALA A 524 -15.29 14.47 25.77
N ASN A 525 -16.44 14.97 25.34
CA ASN A 525 -16.56 15.99 24.31
C ASN A 525 -17.62 17.01 24.73
N VAL A 526 -17.31 18.28 24.58
CA VAL A 526 -18.26 19.38 24.76
C VAL A 526 -18.22 20.20 23.50
N PHE A 527 -19.37 20.49 22.90
CA PHE A 527 -19.46 21.37 21.74
C PHE A 527 -20.64 22.31 21.83
N HIS A 528 -20.54 23.44 21.12
CA HIS A 528 -21.63 24.39 21.02
C HIS A 528 -21.62 25.04 19.63
N ASP A 529 -22.77 25.00 18.96
CA ASP A 529 -22.99 25.72 17.71
C ASP A 529 -23.66 27.07 17.99
N ARG A 530 -22.96 28.17 17.72
CA ARG A 530 -23.48 29.52 18.00
C ARG A 530 -24.62 29.94 17.08
N ASP A 531 -24.77 29.30 15.92
CA ASP A 531 -25.84 29.64 14.95
C ASP A 531 -27.14 28.87 15.22
N VAL A 532 -27.11 27.89 16.12
CA VAL A 532 -28.25 27.05 16.49
C VAL A 532 -28.61 27.29 17.96
N SER A 533 -29.87 27.63 18.25
CA SER A 533 -30.38 27.75 19.62
C SER A 533 -30.42 26.40 20.34
N ASP A 534 -30.15 26.37 21.65
CA ASP A 534 -30.15 25.15 22.47
C ASP A 534 -29.22 24.04 21.92
N SER A 535 -28.05 24.40 21.39
CA SER A 535 -27.11 23.49 20.69
C SER A 535 -25.94 22.98 21.54
N LEU A 536 -25.94 23.24 22.85
CA LEU A 536 -24.87 22.75 23.74
C LEU A 536 -24.93 21.21 23.78
N GLY A 537 -23.89 20.58 23.27
CA GLY A 537 -23.67 19.15 23.32
C GLY A 537 -22.60 18.79 24.34
N ILE A 538 -22.89 17.81 25.20
CA ILE A 538 -21.94 17.20 26.12
C ILE A 538 -22.02 15.70 25.94
N TYR A 539 -20.89 15.03 25.75
CA TYR A 539 -20.79 13.58 25.62
C TYR A 539 -19.66 13.08 26.51
N LEU A 540 -19.99 12.21 27.47
CA LEU A 540 -19.04 11.63 28.41
C LEU A 540 -19.15 10.12 28.30
N GLY A 541 -18.04 9.41 28.34
CA GLY A 541 -18.10 7.96 28.36
C GLY A 541 -16.85 7.28 28.85
N ALA A 542 -17.02 6.04 29.27
CA ALA A 542 -15.97 5.16 29.74
C ALA A 542 -16.18 3.78 29.15
N SER A 543 -15.10 3.14 28.69
CA SER A 543 -15.11 1.78 28.19
C SER A 543 -14.08 0.93 28.91
N LEU A 544 -14.48 -0.27 29.30
CA LEU A 544 -13.67 -1.26 29.97
C LEU A 544 -13.47 -2.47 29.06
N SER A 545 -12.22 -2.73 28.66
CA SER A 545 -11.84 -3.96 27.97
C SER A 545 -11.74 -5.10 28.98
N LEU A 546 -12.53 -6.15 28.75
CA LEU A 546 -12.56 -7.38 29.52
C LEU A 546 -11.76 -8.47 28.80
N GLU A 547 -11.58 -9.61 29.46
CA GLU A 547 -10.95 -10.78 28.84
C GLU A 547 -11.85 -11.38 27.75
N ARG A 548 -11.27 -12.24 26.89
CA ARG A 548 -11.97 -12.92 25.78
C ARG A 548 -12.58 -11.98 24.73
N ARG A 549 -11.97 -10.80 24.52
CA ARG A 549 -12.38 -9.77 23.53
C ARG A 549 -13.76 -9.18 23.80
N ALA A 550 -14.18 -9.18 25.06
CA ALA A 550 -15.40 -8.50 25.47
C ALA A 550 -15.07 -7.07 25.92
N SER A 551 -16.00 -6.14 25.74
CA SER A 551 -15.93 -4.78 26.27
C SER A 551 -17.28 -4.36 26.81
N VAL A 552 -17.24 -3.53 27.85
CA VAL A 552 -18.42 -2.87 28.41
C VAL A 552 -18.16 -1.38 28.38
N ALA A 553 -19.10 -0.61 27.86
CA ALA A 553 -19.00 0.84 27.86
C ALA A 553 -20.26 1.47 28.45
N SER A 554 -20.06 2.60 29.11
CA SER A 554 -21.13 3.45 29.62
C SER A 554 -20.89 4.86 29.11
N SER A 555 -21.94 5.51 28.62
CA SER A 555 -21.87 6.92 28.21
C SER A 555 -23.08 7.68 28.69
N ALA A 556 -22.89 8.98 28.92
CA ALA A 556 -23.96 9.92 29.18
C ALA A 556 -23.80 11.08 28.20
N SER A 557 -24.91 11.52 27.60
CA SER A 557 -24.92 12.61 26.66
C SER A 557 -26.03 13.60 26.99
N ARG A 558 -25.82 14.85 26.60
CA ARG A 558 -26.83 15.89 26.62
C ARG A 558 -26.69 16.69 25.34
N TYR A 559 -27.80 16.89 24.63
CA TYR A 559 -27.87 17.78 23.49
C TYR A 559 -29.06 18.72 23.67
N GLY A 560 -28.76 20.00 23.89
CA GLY A 560 -29.77 20.99 24.27
C GLY A 560 -30.44 20.63 25.59
N LYS A 561 -31.72 20.25 25.52
CA LYS A 561 -32.53 19.86 26.68
C LYS A 561 -32.58 18.36 26.90
N GLU A 562 -32.35 17.56 25.86
CA GLU A 562 -32.43 16.11 25.92
C GLU A 562 -31.15 15.53 26.50
N SER A 563 -31.31 14.63 27.45
CA SER A 563 -30.23 13.85 28.05
C SER A 563 -30.48 12.36 27.83
N THR A 564 -29.40 11.63 27.58
CA THR A 564 -29.42 10.18 27.40
C THR A 564 -28.27 9.54 28.17
N ALA A 565 -28.51 8.36 28.71
CA ALA A 565 -27.53 7.49 29.32
C ALA A 565 -27.59 6.12 28.65
N SER A 566 -26.42 5.59 28.33
CA SER A 566 -26.25 4.40 27.52
C SER A 566 -25.35 3.41 28.23
N ILE A 567 -25.70 2.13 28.20
CA ILE A 567 -24.84 1.03 28.59
C ILE A 567 -24.76 0.07 27.41
N SER A 568 -23.55 -0.26 27.01
CA SER A 568 -23.30 -1.26 25.97
C SER A 568 -22.36 -2.34 26.46
N ALA A 569 -22.57 -3.54 25.94
CA ALA A 569 -21.66 -4.66 26.07
C ALA A 569 -21.47 -5.29 24.70
N SER A 570 -20.25 -5.65 24.35
CA SER A 570 -19.98 -6.30 23.07
C SER A 570 -18.86 -7.31 23.18
N ARG A 571 -18.86 -8.27 22.26
CA ARG A 571 -17.76 -9.19 22.02
C ARG A 571 -17.50 -9.26 20.53
N SER A 572 -16.31 -8.85 20.11
CA SER A 572 -15.93 -8.95 18.70
C SER A 572 -15.73 -10.41 18.29
N MET A 573 -16.09 -10.74 17.04
CA MET A 573 -15.76 -12.02 16.41
C MET A 573 -14.24 -12.12 16.10
N ASP A 574 -13.74 -13.32 15.85
CA ASP A 574 -12.38 -13.52 15.33
C ASP A 574 -12.35 -13.25 13.83
N TYR A 575 -11.38 -12.47 13.34
CA TYR A 575 -11.30 -12.17 11.91
C TYR A 575 -10.80 -13.37 11.10
N ASP A 576 -9.82 -14.11 11.62
CA ASP A 576 -9.16 -15.20 10.89
C ASP A 576 -9.90 -16.52 11.07
N ARG A 577 -10.28 -16.84 12.31
CA ARG A 577 -10.98 -18.10 12.62
C ARG A 577 -12.49 -18.03 12.39
N GLY A 578 -13.03 -16.82 12.24
CA GLY A 578 -14.47 -16.58 12.19
C GLY A 578 -15.20 -16.89 13.50
N GLY A 579 -16.47 -17.26 13.37
CA GLY A 579 -17.37 -17.57 14.50
C GLY A 579 -18.27 -16.39 14.89
N PHE A 580 -18.74 -16.39 16.14
CA PHE A 580 -19.79 -15.48 16.59
C PHE A 580 -19.27 -14.22 17.29
N GLY A 581 -19.82 -13.07 16.92
CA GLY A 581 -19.75 -11.80 17.66
C GLY A 581 -21.13 -11.39 18.16
N TRP A 582 -21.18 -10.50 19.15
CA TRP A 582 -22.44 -9.91 19.60
C TRP A 582 -22.23 -8.51 20.17
N SER A 583 -23.26 -7.69 20.11
CA SER A 583 -23.32 -6.41 20.82
C SER A 583 -24.73 -6.14 21.32
N ALA A 584 -24.84 -5.62 22.53
CA ALA A 584 -26.08 -5.15 23.13
C ALA A 584 -25.88 -3.70 23.59
N LEU A 585 -26.89 -2.87 23.36
CA LEU A 585 -26.93 -1.47 23.79
C LEU A 585 -28.29 -1.21 24.43
N LEU A 586 -28.29 -0.51 25.55
CA LEU A 586 -29.47 -0.01 26.23
C LEU A 586 -29.27 1.48 26.49
N ASP A 587 -30.17 2.30 25.96
CA ASP A 587 -30.22 3.74 26.16
C ASP A 587 -31.50 4.10 26.93
N GLY A 588 -31.39 5.07 27.83
CA GLY A 588 -32.51 5.72 28.48
C GLY A 588 -32.32 7.23 28.50
N GLY A 589 -33.38 8.00 28.34
CA GLY A 589 -33.32 9.45 28.34
C GLY A 589 -34.61 10.11 28.78
N ASP A 590 -34.71 11.41 28.48
CA ASP A 590 -35.90 12.22 28.73
C ASP A 590 -37.08 11.80 27.82
N ASP A 591 -38.30 12.30 28.12
CA ASP A 591 -39.54 12.07 27.34
C ASP A 591 -39.85 10.59 27.06
N GLY A 592 -39.66 9.77 28.10
CA GLY A 592 -39.91 8.33 28.05
C GLY A 592 -38.98 7.57 27.09
N TYR A 593 -37.91 8.21 26.60
CA TYR A 593 -36.98 7.60 25.66
C TYR A 593 -36.30 6.38 26.28
N ARG A 594 -36.56 5.21 25.71
CA ARG A 594 -35.84 3.97 26.00
C ARG A 594 -35.54 3.30 24.68
N HIS A 595 -34.30 2.92 24.48
CA HIS A 595 -33.88 2.24 23.26
C HIS A 595 -33.03 1.04 23.63
N GLY A 596 -33.34 -0.11 23.04
CA GLY A 596 -32.60 -1.34 23.21
C GLY A 596 -32.26 -1.92 21.86
N MET A 597 -31.00 -2.28 21.69
CA MET A 597 -30.49 -2.88 20.47
C MET A 597 -29.68 -4.13 20.81
N GLY A 598 -29.89 -5.19 20.05
CA GLY A 598 -29.14 -6.43 20.12
C GLY A 598 -28.70 -6.85 18.73
N ARG A 599 -27.41 -7.15 18.57
CA ARG A 599 -26.84 -7.63 17.32
C ARG A 599 -26.06 -8.92 17.57
N VAL A 600 -26.26 -9.88 16.69
CA VAL A 600 -25.46 -11.10 16.62
C VAL A 600 -24.84 -11.17 15.23
N ASP A 601 -23.54 -11.41 15.19
CA ASP A 601 -22.77 -11.53 13.97
C ASP A 601 -22.18 -12.94 13.88
N TYR A 602 -22.15 -13.49 12.68
CA TYR A 602 -21.53 -14.77 12.36
C TYR A 602 -20.64 -14.61 11.13
N ARG A 603 -19.38 -15.02 11.26
CA ARG A 603 -18.42 -15.09 10.15
C ARG A 603 -18.09 -16.55 9.86
N GLY A 604 -18.38 -16.99 8.64
CA GLY A 604 -18.01 -18.31 8.13
C GLY A 604 -16.94 -18.22 7.04
N THR A 605 -16.56 -19.37 6.49
CA THR A 605 -15.59 -19.49 5.39
C THR A 605 -16.12 -18.89 4.08
N TYR A 606 -17.44 -18.96 3.86
CA TYR A 606 -18.09 -18.62 2.59
C TYR A 606 -18.93 -17.32 2.64
N GLY A 607 -18.85 -16.56 3.73
CA GLY A 607 -19.66 -15.36 3.90
C GLY A 607 -19.89 -14.97 5.35
N ASP A 608 -20.51 -13.82 5.52
CA ASP A 608 -20.86 -13.23 6.81
C ASP A 608 -22.38 -13.05 6.91
N ALA A 609 -22.93 -13.18 8.12
CA ALA A 609 -24.35 -12.96 8.40
C ALA A 609 -24.52 -12.22 9.73
N SER A 610 -25.53 -11.35 9.80
CA SER A 610 -25.81 -10.54 10.97
C SER A 610 -27.31 -10.42 11.21
N LEU A 611 -27.73 -10.55 12.46
CA LEU A 611 -29.09 -10.26 12.91
C LEU A 611 -29.04 -9.06 13.85
N LEU A 612 -29.81 -8.02 13.51
CA LEU A 612 -30.00 -6.83 14.32
C LEU A 612 -31.46 -6.74 14.74
N LEU A 613 -31.69 -6.62 16.04
CA LEU A 613 -32.97 -6.34 16.65
C LEU A 613 -32.89 -5.02 17.39
N GLU A 614 -33.86 -4.15 17.17
CA GLU A 614 -33.90 -2.82 17.75
C GLU A 614 -35.33 -2.54 18.21
N HIS A 615 -35.45 -1.93 19.37
CA HIS A 615 -36.71 -1.49 19.93
C HIS A 615 -36.51 -0.17 20.65
N SER A 616 -37.27 0.85 20.27
CA SER A 616 -37.26 2.13 20.97
C SER A 616 -38.67 2.59 21.28
N THR A 617 -38.88 3.09 22.49
CA THR A 617 -40.09 3.75 22.93
C THR A 617 -39.79 5.20 23.21
N ARG A 618 -40.72 6.07 22.85
CA ARG A 618 -40.81 7.46 23.30
C ARG A 618 -42.27 7.71 23.67
N ASP A 619 -42.55 8.76 24.44
CA ASP A 619 -43.91 9.02 24.93
C ASP A 619 -45.01 8.96 23.84
N ASP A 620 -44.71 9.34 22.59
CA ASP A 620 -45.71 9.36 21.51
C ASP A 620 -45.71 8.14 20.57
N PHE A 621 -44.63 7.32 20.56
CA PHE A 621 -44.51 6.21 19.61
C PHE A 621 -43.57 5.08 20.06
N THR A 622 -43.81 3.90 19.49
CA THR A 622 -42.95 2.73 19.59
C THR A 622 -42.41 2.36 18.20
N TYR A 623 -41.11 2.12 18.13
CA TYR A 623 -40.40 1.65 16.94
C TYR A 623 -39.77 0.29 17.23
N THR A 624 -39.98 -0.67 16.34
CA THR A 624 -39.35 -1.99 16.40
C THR A 624 -38.79 -2.32 15.02
N ASN A 625 -37.52 -2.71 14.96
CA ASN A 625 -36.85 -3.07 13.73
C ASN A 625 -36.12 -4.41 13.88
N ALA A 626 -36.27 -5.26 12.87
CA ALA A 626 -35.54 -6.49 12.74
C ALA A 626 -34.88 -6.52 11.37
N THR A 627 -33.55 -6.61 11.35
CA THR A 627 -32.75 -6.64 10.13
C THR A 627 -31.89 -7.89 10.08
N LEU A 628 -32.04 -8.69 9.03
CA LEU A 628 -31.14 -9.78 8.69
C LEU A 628 -30.26 -9.31 7.52
N PHE A 629 -28.94 -9.40 7.68
CA PHE A 629 -27.96 -9.05 6.66
C PHE A 629 -27.09 -10.25 6.36
N ALA A 630 -26.77 -10.50 5.09
CA ALA A 630 -25.86 -11.55 4.67
C ALA A 630 -25.02 -11.09 3.47
N THR A 631 -23.74 -11.44 3.44
CA THR A 631 -22.83 -11.05 2.35
C THR A 631 -21.82 -12.15 2.05
N GLY A 632 -21.36 -12.21 0.80
CA GLY A 632 -20.37 -13.16 0.32
C GLY A 632 -19.94 -12.86 -1.11
N ALA A 633 -19.13 -13.75 -1.66
CA ALA A 633 -18.63 -13.69 -3.01
C ALA A 633 -18.73 -15.05 -3.70
N LEU A 634 -18.98 -15.02 -5.01
CA LEU A 634 -18.76 -16.14 -5.91
C LEU A 634 -17.65 -15.77 -6.90
N VAL A 635 -16.68 -16.65 -7.08
CA VAL A 635 -15.57 -16.45 -8.00
C VAL A 635 -15.52 -17.58 -9.00
N TRP A 636 -15.41 -17.22 -10.27
CA TRP A 636 -15.17 -18.17 -11.34
C TRP A 636 -13.82 -17.87 -11.99
N ILE A 637 -12.87 -18.78 -11.84
CA ILE A 637 -11.51 -18.67 -12.37
C ILE A 637 -10.98 -20.07 -12.64
N ASP A 638 -10.25 -20.23 -13.75
CA ASP A 638 -9.64 -21.50 -14.17
C ASP A 638 -10.63 -22.69 -14.28
N GLY A 639 -11.90 -22.39 -14.60
CA GLY A 639 -12.95 -23.40 -14.73
C GLY A 639 -13.75 -23.67 -13.45
N ASP A 640 -13.27 -23.23 -12.28
CA ASP A 640 -13.89 -23.52 -10.99
C ASP A 640 -14.73 -22.39 -10.43
N LEU A 641 -15.90 -22.74 -9.91
CA LEU A 641 -16.79 -21.82 -9.20
C LEU A 641 -16.61 -21.99 -7.68
N LEU A 642 -15.97 -21.02 -7.06
CA LEU A 642 -15.61 -21.02 -5.65
C LEU A 642 -16.44 -19.97 -4.89
N ALA A 643 -16.91 -20.31 -3.70
CA ALA A 643 -17.55 -19.37 -2.80
C ALA A 643 -16.52 -18.82 -1.80
N SER A 644 -16.67 -17.56 -1.40
CA SER A 644 -15.86 -16.96 -0.35
C SER A 644 -16.63 -15.87 0.38
N ARG A 645 -16.00 -15.28 1.39
CA ARG A 645 -16.39 -13.97 1.90
C ARG A 645 -16.22 -12.92 0.79
N THR A 646 -16.84 -11.76 0.98
CA THR A 646 -16.77 -10.63 0.05
C THR A 646 -15.33 -10.27 -0.28
N ILE A 647 -15.00 -10.13 -1.57
CA ILE A 647 -13.65 -9.85 -2.04
C ILE A 647 -13.53 -8.38 -2.40
N SER A 648 -12.80 -7.61 -1.59
CA SER A 648 -12.72 -6.15 -1.79
C SER A 648 -11.71 -5.75 -2.86
N ASP A 649 -10.56 -6.42 -2.95
CA ASP A 649 -9.47 -6.06 -3.86
C ASP A 649 -8.88 -7.30 -4.57
N ALA A 650 -7.63 -7.67 -4.27
CA ALA A 650 -6.95 -8.80 -4.87
C ALA A 650 -7.18 -10.10 -4.09
N PHE A 651 -7.10 -11.23 -4.78
CA PHE A 651 -7.24 -12.57 -4.20
C PHE A 651 -6.38 -13.59 -4.95
N ALA A 652 -6.20 -14.77 -4.36
CA ALA A 652 -5.60 -15.91 -5.03
C ALA A 652 -6.50 -17.14 -4.96
N VAL A 653 -6.43 -17.97 -5.99
CA VAL A 653 -6.89 -19.36 -5.94
C VAL A 653 -5.65 -20.23 -5.89
N VAL A 654 -5.47 -20.91 -4.77
CA VAL A 654 -4.41 -21.90 -4.59
C VAL A 654 -4.87 -23.21 -5.20
N SER A 655 -3.99 -23.85 -5.97
CA SER A 655 -4.20 -25.19 -6.52
C SER A 655 -3.10 -26.15 -6.08
N THR A 656 -3.49 -27.34 -5.65
CA THR A 656 -2.61 -28.45 -5.25
C THR A 656 -2.76 -29.64 -6.20
N ASN A 657 -3.07 -29.38 -7.47
CA ASN A 657 -3.25 -30.39 -8.52
C ASN A 657 -4.25 -31.50 -8.15
N GLY A 658 -5.36 -31.13 -7.50
CA GLY A 658 -6.42 -32.08 -7.12
C GLY A 658 -6.30 -32.67 -5.72
N MET A 659 -5.26 -32.37 -4.95
CA MET A 659 -5.15 -32.88 -3.57
C MET A 659 -5.95 -32.06 -2.56
N ALA A 660 -6.94 -32.71 -1.97
CA ALA A 660 -7.81 -32.14 -0.96
C ALA A 660 -7.17 -32.05 0.43
N ASP A 661 -7.77 -31.23 1.29
CA ASP A 661 -7.43 -31.10 2.72
C ASP A 661 -5.98 -30.69 3.00
N ILE A 662 -5.30 -30.07 2.04
CA ILE A 662 -3.95 -29.52 2.20
C ILE A 662 -4.02 -28.18 2.93
N PRO A 663 -3.43 -28.03 4.13
CA PRO A 663 -3.47 -26.76 4.85
C PRO A 663 -2.67 -25.69 4.13
N ILE A 664 -3.23 -24.48 4.00
CA ILE A 664 -2.57 -23.35 3.36
C ILE A 664 -2.41 -22.21 4.37
N LEU A 665 -1.21 -21.65 4.39
CA LEU A 665 -0.84 -20.52 5.24
C LEU A 665 -0.60 -19.27 4.41
N ARG A 666 -0.99 -18.12 4.97
CA ARG A 666 -0.62 -16.79 4.48
C ARG A 666 0.16 -16.09 5.58
N GLU A 667 1.39 -15.68 5.28
CA GLU A 667 2.28 -15.07 6.29
C GLU A 667 2.38 -15.88 7.60
N ASN A 668 2.57 -17.20 7.48
CA ASN A 668 2.62 -18.15 8.60
C ASN A 668 1.34 -18.27 9.43
N ARG A 669 0.19 -17.80 8.93
CA ARG A 669 -1.12 -17.98 9.56
C ARG A 669 -1.97 -18.91 8.72
N LEU A 670 -2.50 -19.97 9.32
CA LEU A 670 -3.43 -20.87 8.66
C LEU A 670 -4.66 -20.09 8.17
N VAL A 671 -4.93 -20.17 6.87
CA VAL A 671 -6.10 -19.55 6.23
C VAL A 671 -7.23 -20.57 6.10
N GLY A 672 -6.90 -21.80 5.71
CA GLY A 672 -7.84 -22.87 5.45
C GLY A 672 -7.15 -24.08 4.84
N ALA A 673 -7.94 -25.02 4.31
CA ALA A 673 -7.44 -26.20 3.60
C ALA A 673 -8.12 -26.31 2.23
N THR A 674 -7.45 -26.95 1.27
CA THR A 674 -7.99 -27.16 -0.09
C THR A 674 -9.27 -28.00 -0.07
N ASN A 675 -10.19 -27.70 -0.98
CA ASN A 675 -11.43 -28.46 -1.19
C ASN A 675 -11.16 -29.81 -1.88
N ARG A 676 -12.22 -30.56 -2.20
CA ARG A 676 -12.11 -31.89 -2.84
C ARG A 676 -11.43 -31.87 -4.20
N GLU A 677 -11.50 -30.74 -4.88
CA GLU A 677 -10.89 -30.49 -6.18
C GLU A 677 -9.44 -29.95 -6.06
N GLY A 678 -8.91 -29.82 -4.83
CA GLY A 678 -7.56 -29.33 -4.57
C GLY A 678 -7.41 -27.81 -4.65
N HIS A 679 -8.51 -27.07 -4.48
CA HIS A 679 -8.54 -25.61 -4.56
C HIS A 679 -8.87 -24.93 -3.24
N LEU A 680 -8.19 -23.81 -2.96
CA LEU A 680 -8.54 -22.91 -1.88
C LEU A 680 -8.53 -21.46 -2.36
N LEU A 681 -9.64 -20.76 -2.17
CA LEU A 681 -9.72 -19.33 -2.42
C LEU A 681 -9.24 -18.55 -1.19
N ILE A 682 -8.22 -17.72 -1.37
CA ILE A 682 -7.68 -16.82 -0.35
C ILE A 682 -8.11 -15.39 -0.68
N PRO A 683 -9.08 -14.82 0.05
CA PRO A 683 -9.48 -13.43 -0.12
C PRO A 683 -8.47 -12.48 0.54
N ASP A 684 -8.66 -11.18 0.32
CA ASP A 684 -7.95 -10.09 1.02
C ASP A 684 -6.42 -10.11 0.84
N LEU A 685 -5.94 -10.33 -0.39
CA LEU A 685 -4.52 -10.13 -0.70
C LEU A 685 -4.21 -8.65 -0.91
N LEU A 686 -2.98 -8.25 -0.58
CA LEU A 686 -2.48 -6.91 -0.86
C LEU A 686 -2.13 -6.80 -2.34
N SER A 687 -2.81 -5.93 -3.07
CA SER A 687 -2.49 -5.65 -4.47
C SER A 687 -1.14 -4.95 -4.61
N TRP A 688 -0.44 -5.23 -5.71
CA TRP A 688 0.86 -4.66 -6.08
C TRP A 688 2.01 -4.94 -5.09
N GLN A 689 1.79 -5.80 -4.10
CA GLN A 689 2.74 -6.17 -3.06
C GLN A 689 2.95 -7.68 -3.03
N SER A 690 4.12 -8.13 -2.58
CA SER A 690 4.36 -9.56 -2.39
C SER A 690 3.51 -10.09 -1.23
N ASN A 691 2.78 -11.16 -1.48
CA ASN A 691 2.01 -11.92 -0.50
C ASN A 691 2.61 -13.33 -0.44
N ARG A 692 3.07 -13.77 0.72
CA ARG A 692 3.66 -15.10 0.89
C ARG A 692 2.59 -16.13 1.22
N LEU A 693 2.47 -17.12 0.35
CA LEU A 693 1.59 -18.29 0.48
C LEU A 693 2.44 -19.53 0.72
N MET A 694 2.01 -20.41 1.62
CA MET A 694 2.76 -21.63 1.97
C MET A 694 1.84 -22.83 2.19
N LEU A 695 2.36 -24.04 1.95
CA LEU A 695 1.72 -25.30 2.32
C LEU A 695 2.09 -25.67 3.77
N GLY A 696 1.10 -26.14 4.53
CA GLY A 696 1.33 -26.77 5.83
C GLY A 696 1.81 -28.19 5.62
N THR A 697 3.12 -28.43 5.76
CA THR A 697 3.74 -29.73 5.48
C THR A 697 3.70 -30.72 6.65
N VAL A 698 3.37 -30.24 7.86
CA VAL A 698 3.46 -31.05 9.10
C VAL A 698 2.42 -32.17 9.16
N GLU A 699 1.22 -31.94 8.61
CA GLU A 699 0.09 -32.87 8.69
C GLU A 699 -0.14 -33.62 7.38
N LEU A 700 0.78 -33.51 6.41
CA LEU A 700 0.66 -34.18 5.12
C LEU A 700 0.93 -35.69 5.23
N PRO A 701 0.17 -36.54 4.51
CA PRO A 701 0.49 -37.94 4.38
C PRO A 701 1.91 -38.16 3.84
N PRO A 702 2.61 -39.22 4.27
CA PRO A 702 4.01 -39.45 3.90
C PRO A 702 4.21 -39.71 2.40
N ASP A 703 3.17 -40.16 1.69
CA ASP A 703 3.14 -40.38 0.23
C ASP A 703 2.94 -39.09 -0.58
N VAL A 704 2.79 -37.92 0.06
CA VAL A 704 2.68 -36.63 -0.65
C VAL A 704 4.08 -36.09 -0.98
N ARG A 705 4.31 -35.80 -2.26
CA ARG A 705 5.50 -35.10 -2.75
C ARG A 705 5.20 -33.61 -2.90
N VAL A 706 6.04 -32.77 -2.29
CA VAL A 706 5.96 -31.31 -2.36
C VAL A 706 7.25 -30.79 -3.00
N ASP A 707 7.17 -30.30 -4.24
CA ASP A 707 8.35 -29.78 -4.94
C ASP A 707 8.66 -28.32 -4.49
N ALA A 708 7.62 -27.58 -4.11
CA ALA A 708 7.73 -26.25 -3.50
C ALA A 708 6.66 -26.07 -2.43
N ASP A 709 7.08 -25.68 -1.22
CA ASP A 709 6.19 -25.45 -0.07
C ASP A 709 5.79 -23.97 0.09
N ARG A 710 6.38 -23.08 -0.70
CA ARG A 710 6.22 -21.63 -0.59
C ARG A 710 6.15 -20.97 -1.96
N MET A 711 5.33 -19.94 -2.06
CA MET A 711 5.21 -19.09 -3.24
C MET A 711 4.95 -17.64 -2.82
N GLU A 712 5.56 -16.69 -3.52
CA GLU A 712 5.26 -15.28 -3.38
C GLU A 712 4.45 -14.80 -4.58
N VAL A 713 3.32 -14.14 -4.31
CA VAL A 713 2.44 -13.61 -5.35
C VAL A 713 2.18 -12.11 -5.15
N ALA A 714 2.29 -11.36 -6.24
CA ALA A 714 2.01 -9.93 -6.27
C ALA A 714 0.87 -9.64 -7.27
N PRO A 715 -0.40 -9.84 -6.87
CA PRO A 715 -1.54 -9.69 -7.74
C PRO A 715 -1.81 -8.22 -8.11
N ARG A 716 -2.44 -7.99 -9.27
CA ARG A 716 -2.94 -6.67 -9.64
C ARG A 716 -4.20 -6.32 -8.81
N GLY A 717 -4.48 -5.03 -8.65
CA GLY A 717 -5.71 -4.55 -8.00
C GLY A 717 -6.97 -5.09 -8.69
N LEU A 718 -8.02 -5.33 -7.90
CA LEU A 718 -9.34 -5.83 -8.30
C LEU A 718 -9.32 -7.16 -9.07
N SER A 719 -8.26 -7.97 -8.93
CA SER A 719 -8.04 -9.15 -9.77
C SER A 719 -7.58 -10.39 -9.00
N GLY A 720 -7.77 -11.55 -9.61
CA GLY A 720 -7.34 -12.84 -9.09
C GLY A 720 -6.06 -13.36 -9.76
N VAL A 721 -5.28 -14.14 -9.00
CA VAL A 721 -4.15 -14.95 -9.51
C VAL A 721 -4.33 -16.42 -9.17
N LEU A 722 -3.83 -17.31 -10.02
CA LEU A 722 -3.74 -18.73 -9.73
C LEU A 722 -2.36 -19.02 -9.11
N ALA A 723 -2.34 -19.54 -7.89
CA ALA A 723 -1.14 -19.96 -7.16
C ALA A 723 -1.08 -21.49 -7.16
N ALA A 724 -0.53 -22.07 -8.23
CA ALA A 724 -0.39 -23.51 -8.37
C ALA A 724 0.85 -24.02 -7.64
N PHE A 725 0.65 -24.80 -6.58
CA PHE A 725 1.72 -25.50 -5.91
C PHE A 725 1.97 -26.85 -6.61
N PRO A 726 3.22 -27.15 -6.98
CA PRO A 726 3.59 -28.44 -7.55
C PRO A 726 3.58 -29.50 -6.45
N VAL A 727 2.40 -30.08 -6.23
CA VAL A 727 2.19 -31.18 -5.30
C VAL A 727 1.80 -32.42 -6.12
N GLY A 728 2.32 -33.58 -5.75
CA GLY A 728 1.96 -34.87 -6.33
C GLY A 728 2.00 -36.00 -5.30
N HIS A 729 1.81 -37.23 -5.76
CA HIS A 729 2.06 -38.42 -4.93
C HIS A 729 3.41 -39.04 -5.29
N TYR A 730 4.13 -39.52 -4.29
CA TYR A 730 5.19 -40.49 -4.52
C TYR A 730 4.54 -41.76 -5.09
N THR A 731 5.00 -42.17 -6.25
CA THR A 731 4.65 -43.47 -6.85
C THR A 731 5.88 -44.38 -6.86
N GLY A 732 6.81 -44.09 -5.95
CA GLY A 732 8.13 -44.72 -5.87
C GLY A 732 8.26 -45.70 -4.73
N ALA A 733 9.28 -46.55 -4.82
CA ALA A 733 9.64 -47.51 -3.78
C ALA A 733 11.16 -47.63 -3.71
N VAL A 734 11.65 -48.17 -2.59
CA VAL A 734 13.04 -48.60 -2.48
C VAL A 734 13.16 -49.95 -3.20
N VAL A 735 13.95 -50.01 -4.25
CA VAL A 735 14.17 -51.22 -5.04
C VAL A 735 15.50 -51.84 -4.64
N ILE A 736 15.51 -53.13 -4.29
CA ILE A 736 16.73 -53.89 -4.07
C ILE A 736 17.18 -54.50 -5.40
N LEU A 737 18.36 -54.13 -5.88
CA LEU A 737 18.98 -54.69 -7.09
C LEU A 737 20.20 -55.53 -6.74
N VAL A 738 20.21 -56.76 -7.26
CA VAL A 738 21.31 -57.72 -7.09
C VAL A 738 21.86 -58.18 -8.44
N ASP A 739 23.12 -58.58 -8.47
CA ASP A 739 23.73 -59.20 -9.64
C ASP A 739 23.20 -60.63 -9.89
N GLU A 740 23.66 -61.27 -10.97
CA GLU A 740 23.28 -62.66 -11.31
C GLU A 740 23.71 -63.71 -10.27
N ARG A 741 24.57 -63.34 -9.30
CA ARG A 741 25.03 -64.17 -8.18
C ARG A 741 24.27 -63.86 -6.88
N GLY A 742 23.30 -62.95 -6.91
CA GLY A 742 22.53 -62.51 -5.76
C GLY A 742 23.28 -61.57 -4.82
N GLN A 743 24.43 -61.01 -5.24
CA GLN A 743 25.16 -60.00 -4.46
C GLN A 743 24.59 -58.61 -4.73
N PRO A 744 24.45 -57.75 -3.71
CA PRO A 744 24.01 -56.37 -3.90
C PRO A 744 24.91 -55.62 -4.87
N LEU A 745 24.30 -54.81 -5.74
CA LEU A 745 25.05 -53.93 -6.62
C LEU A 745 25.82 -52.85 -5.81
N PRO A 746 26.96 -52.34 -6.30
CA PRO A 746 27.81 -51.40 -5.54
C PRO A 746 27.14 -50.05 -5.26
N VAL A 747 27.45 -49.46 -4.10
CA VAL A 747 27.06 -48.07 -3.75
C VAL A 747 27.59 -47.10 -4.79
N GLY A 748 26.79 -46.10 -5.18
CA GLY A 748 27.16 -45.11 -6.19
C GLY A 748 26.85 -45.53 -7.64
N THR A 749 26.39 -46.76 -7.86
CA THR A 749 25.87 -47.21 -9.16
C THR A 749 24.73 -46.30 -9.60
N THR A 750 24.78 -45.79 -10.84
CA THR A 750 23.69 -44.98 -11.40
C THR A 750 22.64 -45.91 -11.99
N VAL A 751 21.40 -45.77 -11.52
CA VAL A 751 20.25 -46.54 -11.97
C VAL A 751 19.33 -45.61 -12.75
N THR A 752 19.06 -45.94 -14.00
CA THR A 752 18.20 -45.17 -14.90
C THR A 752 16.94 -45.97 -15.19
N VAL A 753 15.77 -45.37 -14.97
CA VAL A 753 14.49 -45.94 -15.42
C VAL A 753 14.38 -45.70 -16.92
N THR A 754 14.31 -46.76 -17.73
CA THR A 754 14.46 -46.69 -19.19
C THR A 754 13.37 -45.86 -19.86
N ASP A 755 12.14 -45.91 -19.34
CA ASP A 755 10.98 -45.25 -19.95
C ASP A 755 10.88 -43.75 -19.62
N SER A 756 11.21 -43.37 -18.38
CA SER A 756 11.11 -41.97 -17.91
C SER A 756 12.44 -41.21 -17.97
N GLY A 757 13.57 -41.91 -18.10
CA GLY A 757 14.91 -41.34 -18.01
C GLY A 757 15.30 -40.89 -16.60
N LEU A 758 14.49 -41.19 -15.57
CA LEU A 758 14.78 -40.83 -14.18
C LEU A 758 16.02 -41.59 -13.70
N THR A 759 17.01 -40.85 -13.19
CA THR A 759 18.23 -41.41 -12.62
C THR A 759 18.19 -41.36 -11.10
N ALA A 760 18.55 -42.47 -10.45
CA ALA A 760 18.72 -42.58 -9.02
C ALA A 760 20.10 -43.18 -8.70
N THR A 761 20.65 -42.82 -7.55
CA THR A 761 21.94 -43.34 -7.10
C THR A 761 21.74 -44.47 -6.10
N MET A 762 22.46 -45.56 -6.28
CA MET A 762 22.39 -46.71 -5.39
C MET A 762 23.04 -46.45 -4.04
N GLY A 763 22.32 -46.78 -2.97
CA GLY A 763 22.78 -46.79 -1.59
C GLY A 763 23.35 -48.14 -1.17
N TYR A 764 23.39 -48.35 0.15
CA TYR A 764 23.86 -49.60 0.75
C TYR A 764 22.89 -50.77 0.48
N ASP A 765 23.38 -52.00 0.60
CA ASP A 765 22.60 -53.23 0.44
C ASP A 765 21.88 -53.37 -0.92
N GLY A 766 22.39 -52.70 -1.97
CA GLY A 766 21.81 -52.71 -3.30
C GLY A 766 20.48 -51.97 -3.40
N GLN A 767 20.16 -51.14 -2.40
CA GLN A 767 18.93 -50.37 -2.35
C GLN A 767 19.05 -49.08 -3.17
N VAL A 768 18.04 -48.79 -3.97
CA VAL A 768 17.90 -47.53 -4.69
C VAL A 768 16.46 -47.04 -4.55
N PHE A 769 16.28 -45.80 -4.12
CA PHE A 769 14.95 -45.19 -4.11
C PHE A 769 14.63 -44.66 -5.51
N ILE A 770 13.60 -45.22 -6.14
CA ILE A 770 13.14 -44.77 -7.45
C ILE A 770 11.85 -43.99 -7.22
N GLU A 771 11.87 -42.69 -7.47
CA GLU A 771 10.82 -41.75 -7.05
C GLU A 771 9.46 -41.97 -7.75
N GLN A 772 9.48 -42.58 -8.94
CA GLN A 772 8.29 -42.83 -9.75
C GLN A 772 8.38 -44.19 -10.43
N LEU A 773 7.49 -45.11 -10.03
CA LEU A 773 7.35 -46.43 -10.59
C LEU A 773 5.98 -46.65 -11.25
N GLY A 774 5.97 -47.10 -12.51
CA GLY A 774 4.82 -47.70 -13.17
C GLY A 774 4.70 -49.19 -12.85
N PRO A 775 3.57 -49.86 -13.20
CA PRO A 775 3.29 -51.25 -12.80
C PRO A 775 4.36 -52.27 -13.20
N ARG A 776 5.05 -52.00 -14.30
CA ARG A 776 6.12 -52.83 -14.86
C ARG A 776 7.07 -51.92 -15.62
N GLN A 777 8.34 -51.91 -15.21
CA GLN A 777 9.34 -51.01 -15.80
C GLN A 777 10.71 -51.68 -15.89
N THR A 778 11.49 -51.27 -16.88
CA THR A 778 12.89 -51.71 -17.00
C THR A 778 13.82 -50.64 -16.43
N VAL A 779 14.68 -51.03 -15.50
CA VAL A 779 15.75 -50.20 -14.97
C VAL A 779 17.08 -50.68 -15.52
N SER A 780 17.93 -49.75 -15.94
CA SER A 780 19.31 -50.01 -16.33
C SER A 780 20.24 -49.50 -15.26
N ALA A 781 21.21 -50.31 -14.83
CA ALA A 781 22.22 -49.91 -13.88
C ALA A 781 23.61 -49.96 -14.55
N GLU A 782 24.35 -48.85 -14.43
CA GLU A 782 25.73 -48.72 -14.92
C GLU A 782 26.70 -48.94 -13.76
N ALA A 783 27.34 -50.11 -13.74
CA ALA A 783 28.33 -50.47 -12.74
C ALA A 783 29.64 -50.87 -13.43
N ASN A 784 30.72 -50.13 -13.19
CA ASN A 784 32.08 -50.45 -13.65
C ASN A 784 32.18 -50.75 -15.17
N ASP A 785 31.72 -49.83 -16.02
CA ASP A 785 31.70 -49.95 -17.50
C ASP A 785 30.84 -51.11 -18.05
N ALA A 786 30.00 -51.73 -17.22
CA ALA A 786 29.01 -52.73 -17.63
C ALA A 786 27.59 -52.24 -17.34
N THR A 787 26.72 -52.33 -18.34
CA THR A 787 25.28 -52.08 -18.21
C THR A 787 24.56 -53.39 -17.92
N CYS A 788 23.77 -53.41 -16.85
CA CYS A 788 22.80 -54.48 -16.59
C CYS A 788 21.39 -53.91 -16.62
N THR A 789 20.41 -54.76 -16.90
CA THR A 789 18.98 -54.40 -16.92
C THR A 789 18.19 -55.32 -16.02
N ALA A 790 17.28 -54.75 -15.22
CA ALA A 790 16.34 -55.49 -14.40
C ALA A 790 14.90 -55.05 -14.73
N GLU A 791 13.96 -55.98 -14.64
CA GLU A 791 12.54 -55.67 -14.74
C GLU A 791 11.98 -55.54 -13.31
N VAL A 792 11.45 -54.36 -12.99
CA VAL A 792 10.84 -54.05 -11.70
C VAL A 792 9.33 -54.14 -11.86
N LEU A 793 8.71 -54.98 -11.03
CA LEU A 793 7.26 -55.06 -10.87
C LEU A 793 6.87 -54.26 -9.63
N PHE A 794 5.89 -53.39 -9.78
CA PHE A 794 5.46 -52.46 -8.74
C PHE A 794 3.94 -52.43 -8.68
N ASP A 795 3.37 -52.60 -7.49
CA ASP A 795 1.95 -52.36 -7.24
C ASP A 795 1.77 -51.02 -6.51
N ALA A 796 0.59 -50.40 -6.64
CA ALA A 796 0.26 -49.18 -5.90
C ALA A 796 0.31 -49.40 -4.37
N ALA A 797 0.14 -50.63 -3.89
CA ALA A 797 0.31 -50.99 -2.48
C ALA A 797 1.77 -50.92 -2.00
N ASP A 798 2.75 -50.91 -2.91
CA ASP A 798 4.19 -50.92 -2.59
C ASP A 798 4.80 -49.51 -2.45
N VAL A 799 3.99 -48.45 -2.60
CA VAL A 799 4.45 -47.05 -2.47
C VAL A 799 5.17 -46.84 -1.14
N LEU A 800 6.38 -46.25 -1.21
CA LEU A 800 7.29 -45.98 -0.10
C LEU A 800 7.71 -47.21 0.73
N THR A 801 7.49 -48.42 0.21
CA THR A 801 8.00 -49.66 0.79
C THR A 801 9.32 -50.09 0.15
N THR A 802 9.88 -51.21 0.60
CA THR A 802 11.04 -51.84 -0.03
C THR A 802 10.62 -53.08 -0.80
N ILE A 803 10.93 -53.13 -2.10
CA ILE A 803 10.56 -54.21 -3.02
C ILE A 803 11.79 -54.86 -3.65
N GLY A 804 11.66 -56.14 -4.02
CA GLY A 804 12.73 -56.96 -4.58
C GLY A 804 13.15 -58.10 -3.63
N PRO A 805 14.35 -58.69 -3.82
CA PRO A 805 15.39 -58.30 -4.77
C PRO A 805 15.04 -58.60 -6.23
N PHE A 806 15.43 -57.71 -7.14
CA PHE A 806 15.35 -57.92 -8.58
C PHE A 806 16.75 -58.18 -9.15
N VAL A 807 16.86 -59.23 -9.97
CA VAL A 807 18.14 -59.66 -10.56
C VAL A 807 18.43 -58.81 -11.80
N CYS A 808 19.54 -58.09 -11.77
CA CYS A 808 20.05 -57.31 -12.89
C CYS A 808 20.87 -58.19 -13.82
N LYS A 809 20.39 -58.40 -15.04
CA LYS A 809 21.05 -59.25 -16.05
C LYS A 809 21.94 -58.39 -16.94
N SER A 810 23.15 -58.84 -17.23
CA SER A 810 24.05 -58.12 -18.12
C SER A 810 23.41 -58.00 -19.51
N SER A 811 23.28 -56.78 -20.06
CA SER A 811 22.94 -56.65 -21.47
C SER A 811 24.19 -56.92 -22.29
N GLN A 812 24.26 -58.07 -22.97
CA GLN A 812 25.25 -58.23 -24.03
C GLN A 812 24.82 -57.32 -25.18
N VAL A 813 25.56 -56.23 -25.38
CA VAL A 813 25.60 -55.56 -26.68
C VAL A 813 26.24 -56.56 -27.63
N LEU A 814 25.40 -57.28 -28.39
CA LEU A 814 25.85 -58.01 -29.56
C LEU A 814 26.45 -56.95 -30.52
N PRO A 815 27.72 -57.13 -30.97
CA PRO A 815 28.43 -56.14 -31.77
C PRO A 815 27.77 -55.88 -33.13
#